data_AF-A0A8K0UPX0-F1
#
_entry.id   AF-A0A8K0UPX0-F1
#
_cell.length_a   1.000
_cell.length_b   1.000
_cell.length_c   1.000
_cell.angle_alpha   90.00
_cell.angle_beta   90.00
_cell.angle_gamma   90.00
#
_symmetry.space_group_name_H-M   'P 1'
#
loop_
_entity.id
_entity.type
_entity.pdbx_description
1 polymer ?
#
loop_
_entity_poly.entity_id
_entity_poly.type
_entity_poly.pdbx_seq_one_letter_code
_entity_poly.pdbx_strand_id
1 'polypeptide(L)'
;MPTCRRKRVLLTEPSQALLDTLKSDQHKEVYYLAQTGEIFDSYEAYSARMSFYRMKHFQCEVTGKSGLDYFQAIESEQQEARTMHSRFPEPLKAAVLKSVQWQVMGRLDHLVEAVFDRFKDRYFPDEKIIIDVQGDKYFARVVQVFPPRPTNPQPSPEPEASTSASPLPPDDEPIHKIVEDLTVPVKDSVSKDDPNKYYYKVQILEEERQPGTGKSGSKAGKQNKFSGSLMDVQCRDMSRDRLAFSKSILRRFIRDCVDRDPAVASPWVVKPTIAARYGVNSVMPEEIRKGVETLKKGESDKRKKVWEDREGPSKRQKKLLADEEKAKALAERREREAKEKEEKVQKVKEESERLANEKKKKKPVRYPTEDLDITIGDKEKKAGMKLKKPAPSRSAMPFGHDKDTNEMFLMSWNFLVVYGQPLHISTFTMDDYEAALRHSVIDPPCPLLAEIHSTLIYNLRTVPSSRHSAVISLTEAENDRVVLGVSTEELVSVLADIGNNWERAPLRHPDGRYGWEESLIGCLKDHATLENFPRLQEILTRLLFAPESEPQAASSSSNATPAASPVLDIHDILKVPSSPRDRYHTLSPVDKLTILSFMCNMAVSSKAIHIHMEACEEQLTALRKEKIEVNRSKKAFVEEMAILSGESNGTPKPNGAEEDGVAPSELSDAPGSDVDMDTPGGTPTRKPKENRRKTAKEREIARAKQASAKQAMAEHRRLNEEVNKLERRLEGIEREFRKLLGAVRVKPLGRDRFYNRIWWFDGMGAASLIGSGGAVQYGSGRIFIQGPSEHDVELLTRREEDIQARRLEEEGVEGMLGVGEWAVYDDIEVADEFVAWLNPKGVRELALKNTLAKWWPHIGPGMRRRAADLTATAKVPEARRSARMKHPGSDLSRESYMLWTNRRAVNSS
;
A
#
# COMPACT_ATOMS: atom_id res chain seq x y z
N MET A 1 -11.01 17.49 -14.58
CA MET A 1 -10.87 18.28 -13.35
C MET A 1 -10.38 17.35 -12.26
N PRO A 2 -9.35 17.75 -11.49
CA PRO A 2 -8.81 16.95 -10.39
C PRO A 2 -9.87 16.51 -9.40
N THR A 3 -9.59 15.39 -8.73
CA THR A 3 -10.42 14.88 -7.63
C THR A 3 -9.71 15.04 -6.29
N CYS A 4 -10.43 15.52 -5.29
CA CYS A 4 -10.01 15.48 -3.88
C CYS A 4 -10.87 14.42 -3.17
N ARG A 5 -10.24 13.49 -2.44
CA ARG A 5 -10.93 12.39 -1.73
C ARG A 5 -11.97 11.65 -2.61
N ARG A 6 -11.64 11.41 -3.89
CA ARG A 6 -12.49 10.81 -4.95
C ARG A 6 -13.76 11.59 -5.34
N LYS A 7 -13.87 12.86 -4.99
CA LYS A 7 -14.89 13.80 -5.50
C LYS A 7 -14.24 14.79 -6.45
N ARG A 8 -14.90 15.17 -7.55
CA ARG A 8 -14.46 16.31 -8.35
C ARG A 8 -14.47 17.57 -7.50
N VAL A 9 -13.43 18.39 -7.66
CA VAL A 9 -13.37 19.71 -7.03
C VAL A 9 -14.36 20.62 -7.77
N LEU A 10 -15.28 21.22 -7.02
CA LEU A 10 -16.17 22.26 -7.54
C LEU A 10 -15.48 23.61 -7.35
N LEU A 11 -15.54 24.45 -8.38
CA LEU A 11 -15.13 25.86 -8.29
C LEU A 11 -16.12 26.64 -7.42
N THR A 12 -15.63 27.71 -6.79
CA THR A 12 -16.42 28.60 -5.94
C THR A 12 -17.14 29.60 -6.84
N GLU A 13 -18.46 29.60 -6.81
CA GLU A 13 -19.26 30.64 -7.47
C GLU A 13 -19.14 31.95 -6.68
N PRO A 14 -19.18 33.14 -7.34
CA PRO A 14 -19.11 34.42 -6.65
C PRO A 14 -20.21 34.56 -5.58
N SER A 15 -19.90 35.18 -4.45
CA SER A 15 -20.87 35.35 -3.37
C SER A 15 -22.07 36.17 -3.84
N GLN A 16 -23.28 35.82 -3.40
CA GLN A 16 -24.51 36.52 -3.81
C GLN A 16 -24.43 38.02 -3.47
N ALA A 17 -23.84 38.36 -2.33
CA ALA A 17 -23.55 39.74 -1.94
C ALA A 17 -22.60 40.46 -2.92
N LEU A 18 -21.59 39.78 -3.48
CA LEU A 18 -20.72 40.35 -4.51
C LEU A 18 -21.48 40.57 -5.84
N LEU A 19 -22.29 39.59 -6.26
CA LEU A 19 -23.15 39.70 -7.46
C LEU A 19 -24.20 40.81 -7.34
N ASP A 20 -24.70 41.07 -6.13
CA ASP A 20 -25.62 42.17 -5.86
C ASP A 20 -24.87 43.51 -5.69
N THR A 21 -23.63 43.54 -5.16
CA THR A 21 -22.80 44.76 -5.15
C THR A 21 -22.46 45.21 -6.57
N LEU A 22 -22.18 44.29 -7.49
CA LEU A 22 -21.84 44.60 -8.89
C LEU A 22 -22.95 45.36 -9.64
N LYS A 23 -24.19 45.32 -9.13
CA LYS A 23 -25.34 46.05 -9.68
C LYS A 23 -25.40 47.50 -9.19
N SER A 24 -24.83 47.80 -8.03
CA SER A 24 -24.78 49.14 -7.44
C SER A 24 -23.44 49.85 -7.64
N ASP A 25 -22.35 49.09 -7.78
CA ASP A 25 -20.99 49.59 -8.03
C ASP A 25 -20.25 48.65 -9.01
N GLN A 26 -19.92 49.18 -10.19
CA GLN A 26 -19.20 48.45 -11.25
C GLN A 26 -17.67 48.55 -11.12
N HIS A 27 -17.14 49.32 -10.18
CA HIS A 27 -15.72 49.55 -9.98
C HIS A 27 -15.14 48.89 -8.72
N LYS A 28 -15.97 48.15 -7.97
CA LYS A 28 -15.54 47.39 -6.78
C LYS A 28 -14.38 46.43 -7.08
N GLU A 29 -13.27 46.62 -6.38
CA GLU A 29 -12.11 45.72 -6.44
C GLU A 29 -12.42 44.34 -5.85
N VAL A 30 -11.78 43.30 -6.43
CA VAL A 30 -11.98 41.89 -6.09
C VAL A 30 -10.69 41.09 -6.23
N TYR A 31 -10.55 40.01 -5.46
CA TYR A 31 -9.40 39.10 -5.56
C TYR A 31 -9.68 38.00 -6.60
N TYR A 32 -8.98 38.04 -7.72
CA TYR A 32 -9.18 37.12 -8.84
C TYR A 32 -8.12 36.00 -8.87
N LEU A 33 -8.57 34.75 -8.98
CA LEU A 33 -7.70 33.57 -9.05
C LEU A 33 -7.53 33.08 -10.50
N ALA A 34 -6.59 33.72 -11.20
CA ALA A 34 -6.39 33.59 -12.65
C ALA A 34 -6.22 32.15 -13.18
N GLN A 35 -5.72 31.19 -12.41
CA GLN A 35 -5.62 29.78 -12.84
C GLN A 35 -6.96 29.03 -12.86
N THR A 36 -8.01 29.56 -12.23
CA THR A 36 -9.29 28.84 -12.03
C THR A 36 -10.53 29.63 -12.45
N GLY A 37 -10.42 30.95 -12.56
CA GLY A 37 -11.55 31.85 -12.85
C GLY A 37 -12.37 32.25 -11.61
N GLU A 38 -12.02 31.78 -10.42
CA GLU A 38 -12.75 32.12 -9.19
C GLU A 38 -12.48 33.57 -8.73
N ILE A 39 -13.52 34.23 -8.20
CA ILE A 39 -13.50 35.62 -7.73
C ILE A 39 -13.91 35.65 -6.26
N PHE A 40 -13.14 36.36 -5.44
CA PHE A 40 -13.36 36.48 -3.99
C PHE A 40 -13.52 37.94 -3.58
N ASP A 41 -14.44 38.18 -2.65
CA ASP A 41 -14.70 39.48 -2.02
C ASP A 41 -13.68 39.86 -0.93
N SER A 42 -12.81 38.91 -0.53
CA SER A 42 -11.89 39.04 0.59
C SER A 42 -10.57 38.28 0.35
N TYR A 43 -9.47 38.86 0.82
CA TYR A 43 -8.13 38.24 0.71
C TYR A 43 -8.01 36.94 1.49
N GLU A 44 -8.73 36.82 2.61
CA GLU A 44 -8.76 35.61 3.43
C GLU A 44 -9.39 34.43 2.66
N ALA A 45 -10.55 34.62 2.02
CA ALA A 45 -11.16 33.60 1.18
C ALA A 45 -10.28 33.22 -0.02
N TYR A 46 -9.66 34.20 -0.68
CA TYR A 46 -8.70 33.98 -1.78
C TYR A 46 -7.48 33.16 -1.32
N SER A 47 -6.85 33.55 -0.21
CA SER A 47 -5.62 32.93 0.29
C SER A 47 -5.88 31.54 0.87
N ALA A 48 -6.99 31.33 1.57
CA ALA A 48 -7.46 30.01 1.99
C ALA A 48 -7.70 29.09 0.77
N ARG A 49 -8.29 29.60 -0.31
CA ARG A 49 -8.52 28.83 -1.55
C ARG A 49 -7.23 28.51 -2.30
N MET A 50 -6.31 29.46 -2.42
CA MET A 50 -4.97 29.25 -2.98
C MET A 50 -4.21 28.17 -2.18
N SER A 51 -4.26 28.24 -0.84
CA SER A 51 -3.67 27.25 0.06
C SER A 51 -4.32 25.87 -0.10
N PHE A 52 -5.65 25.81 -0.24
CA PHE A 52 -6.37 24.56 -0.56
C PHE A 52 -5.83 23.92 -1.84
N TYR A 53 -5.65 24.69 -2.91
CA TYR A 53 -5.13 24.18 -4.18
C TYR A 53 -3.65 23.78 -4.14
N ARG A 54 -2.83 24.40 -3.29
CA ARG A 54 -1.41 24.03 -3.11
C ARG A 54 -1.20 22.78 -2.25
N MET A 55 -2.23 22.28 -1.55
CA MET A 55 -2.12 21.03 -0.80
C MET A 55 -1.95 19.83 -1.75
N LYS A 56 -0.97 18.95 -1.46
CA LYS A 56 -0.69 17.73 -2.24
C LYS A 56 -1.68 16.58 -1.98
N HIS A 57 -2.99 16.87 -1.96
CA HIS A 57 -4.05 15.89 -1.69
C HIS A 57 -4.92 15.56 -2.92
N PHE A 58 -4.62 16.13 -4.09
CA PHE A 58 -5.39 15.90 -5.30
C PHE A 58 -4.92 14.64 -6.04
N GLN A 59 -5.88 14.07 -6.76
CA GLN A 59 -5.71 12.91 -7.62
C GLN A 59 -6.20 13.25 -9.03
N CYS A 60 -5.32 13.12 -10.01
CA CYS A 60 -5.61 13.23 -11.43
C CYS A 60 -6.65 12.17 -11.82
N GLU A 61 -7.84 12.57 -12.30
CA GLU A 61 -8.91 11.65 -12.71
C GLU A 61 -8.45 10.73 -13.86
N VAL A 62 -7.50 11.22 -14.66
CA VAL A 62 -7.06 10.63 -15.93
C VAL A 62 -5.96 9.58 -15.79
N THR A 63 -5.06 9.73 -14.80
CA THR A 63 -3.95 8.77 -14.52
C THR A 63 -4.12 8.00 -13.22
N GLY A 64 -4.97 8.48 -12.30
CA GLY A 64 -5.02 7.98 -10.94
C GLY A 64 -3.83 8.36 -10.06
N LYS A 65 -2.81 9.09 -10.57
CA LYS A 65 -1.72 9.63 -9.76
C LYS A 65 -2.30 10.56 -8.68
N SER A 66 -1.88 10.33 -7.44
CA SER A 66 -2.29 11.08 -6.24
C SER A 66 -1.05 11.56 -5.49
N GLY A 67 -1.23 12.52 -4.57
CA GLY A 67 -0.10 13.24 -3.97
C GLY A 67 0.34 14.46 -4.79
N LEU A 68 -0.51 14.93 -5.71
CA LEU A 68 -0.30 16.14 -6.51
C LEU A 68 -1.03 17.32 -5.87
N ASP A 69 -0.52 18.53 -6.08
CA ASP A 69 -1.33 19.74 -5.91
C ASP A 69 -2.37 19.89 -7.04
N TYR A 70 -3.31 20.84 -6.93
CA TYR A 70 -4.40 20.99 -7.88
C TYR A 70 -3.92 21.40 -9.28
N PHE A 71 -2.89 22.23 -9.36
CA PHE A 71 -2.35 22.73 -10.62
C PHE A 71 -1.51 21.65 -11.31
N GLN A 72 -0.68 20.91 -10.55
CA GLN A 72 0.00 19.70 -11.01
C GLN A 72 -0.98 18.62 -11.47
N ALA A 73 -2.13 18.48 -10.80
CA ALA A 73 -3.17 17.55 -11.21
C ALA A 73 -3.88 18.02 -12.50
N ILE A 74 -4.17 19.32 -12.67
CA ILE A 74 -4.67 19.88 -13.94
C ILE A 74 -3.64 19.67 -15.06
N GLU A 75 -2.38 20.00 -14.83
CA GLU A 75 -1.31 19.85 -15.83
C GLU A 75 -1.14 18.38 -16.22
N SER A 76 -1.15 17.46 -15.25
CA SER A 76 -1.14 16.03 -15.51
C SER A 76 -2.38 15.56 -16.28
N GLU A 77 -3.56 16.12 -16.04
CA GLU A 77 -4.77 15.81 -16.83
C GLU A 77 -4.68 16.36 -18.25
N GLN A 78 -4.21 17.61 -18.42
CA GLN A 78 -4.04 18.24 -19.74
C GLN A 78 -2.97 17.55 -20.58
N GLN A 79 -1.82 17.23 -20.00
CA GLN A 79 -0.73 16.57 -20.71
C GLN A 79 -1.14 15.17 -21.16
N GLU A 80 -1.88 14.45 -20.32
CA GLU A 80 -2.45 13.15 -20.66
C GLU A 80 -3.60 13.25 -21.67
N ALA A 81 -4.41 14.31 -21.65
CA ALA A 81 -5.36 14.59 -22.72
C ALA A 81 -4.62 14.83 -24.05
N ARG A 82 -3.58 15.66 -24.05
CA ARG A 82 -2.70 15.90 -25.23
C ARG A 82 -2.10 14.60 -25.75
N THR A 83 -1.49 13.76 -24.91
CA THR A 83 -0.90 12.46 -25.31
C THR A 83 -1.95 11.43 -25.75
N MET A 84 -3.18 11.50 -25.23
CA MET A 84 -4.29 10.64 -25.70
C MET A 84 -4.75 11.10 -27.09
N HIS A 85 -4.99 12.39 -27.28
CA HIS A 85 -5.36 12.95 -28.58
C HIS A 85 -4.26 12.82 -29.63
N SER A 86 -2.97 12.77 -29.26
CA SER A 86 -1.87 12.54 -30.22
C SER A 86 -1.63 11.06 -30.55
N ARG A 87 -2.24 10.12 -29.81
CA ARG A 87 -2.15 8.67 -30.06
C ARG A 87 -3.41 8.08 -30.68
N PHE A 88 -4.58 8.62 -30.37
CA PHE A 88 -5.84 8.19 -30.95
C PHE A 88 -5.91 8.65 -32.43
N PRO A 89 -6.15 7.75 -33.41
CA PRO A 89 -6.06 8.08 -34.83
C PRO A 89 -6.95 9.26 -35.23
N GLU A 90 -6.38 10.29 -35.88
CA GLU A 90 -7.11 11.48 -36.33
C GLU A 90 -8.33 11.16 -37.23
N PRO A 91 -8.23 10.25 -38.23
CA PRO A 91 -9.38 9.91 -39.10
C PRO A 91 -10.58 9.34 -38.32
N LEU A 92 -10.33 8.62 -37.22
CA LEU A 92 -11.39 8.05 -36.39
C LEU A 92 -12.13 9.11 -35.57
N LYS A 93 -11.53 10.26 -35.26
CA LYS A 93 -12.12 11.22 -34.33
C LYS A 93 -13.44 11.77 -34.86
N ALA A 94 -13.47 12.25 -36.10
CA ALA A 94 -14.68 12.79 -36.71
C ALA A 94 -15.79 11.72 -36.80
N ALA A 95 -15.48 10.53 -37.35
CA ALA A 95 -16.45 9.46 -37.53
C ALA A 95 -17.02 8.93 -36.19
N VAL A 96 -16.17 8.74 -35.18
CA VAL A 96 -16.62 8.35 -33.83
C VAL A 96 -17.52 9.42 -33.22
N LEU A 97 -17.15 10.70 -33.30
CA LEU A 97 -17.92 11.79 -32.70
C LEU A 97 -19.28 11.98 -33.37
N LYS A 98 -19.36 11.87 -34.70
CA LYS A 98 -20.65 11.81 -35.41
C LYS A 98 -21.51 10.64 -34.94
N SER A 99 -20.94 9.43 -34.82
CA SER A 99 -21.71 8.24 -34.41
C SER A 99 -22.29 8.32 -33.00
N VAL A 100 -21.63 9.05 -32.10
CA VAL A 100 -22.03 9.27 -30.71
C VAL A 100 -23.08 10.40 -30.59
N GLN A 101 -23.13 11.32 -31.55
CA GLN A 101 -23.99 12.50 -31.50
C GLN A 101 -25.48 12.11 -31.42
N TRP A 102 -26.17 12.71 -30.45
CA TRP A 102 -27.58 12.48 -30.11
C TRP A 102 -27.98 11.07 -29.64
N GLN A 103 -27.02 10.16 -29.39
CA GLN A 103 -27.35 8.79 -28.96
C GLN A 103 -27.96 8.74 -27.55
N VAL A 104 -29.06 8.01 -27.37
CA VAL A 104 -29.77 7.88 -26.08
C VAL A 104 -29.33 6.61 -25.35
N MET A 105 -28.13 6.62 -24.76
CA MET A 105 -27.55 5.46 -24.07
C MET A 105 -27.30 5.72 -22.57
N GLY A 106 -27.91 4.88 -21.71
CA GLY A 106 -27.95 5.11 -20.26
C GLY A 106 -26.60 5.07 -19.54
N ARG A 107 -25.62 4.28 -20.01
CA ARG A 107 -24.25 4.19 -19.47
C ARG A 107 -23.20 4.39 -20.56
N LEU A 108 -22.14 5.13 -20.24
CA LEU A 108 -20.99 5.37 -21.12
C LEU A 108 -20.34 4.06 -21.59
N ASP A 109 -20.28 3.02 -20.75
CA ASP A 109 -19.69 1.73 -21.14
C ASP A 109 -20.43 1.06 -22.30
N HIS A 110 -21.76 1.18 -22.37
CA HIS A 110 -22.56 0.61 -23.46
C HIS A 110 -22.32 1.35 -24.78
N LEU A 111 -22.18 2.68 -24.71
CA LEU A 111 -21.83 3.52 -25.85
C LEU A 111 -20.42 3.20 -26.37
N VAL A 112 -19.44 3.08 -25.47
CA VAL A 112 -18.07 2.67 -25.80
C VAL A 112 -18.03 1.27 -26.41
N GLU A 113 -18.87 0.35 -25.95
CA GLU A 113 -18.99 -1.00 -26.49
C GLU A 113 -19.58 -0.98 -27.91
N ALA A 114 -20.71 -0.30 -28.12
CA ALA A 114 -21.33 -0.14 -29.43
C ALA A 114 -20.39 0.51 -30.47
N VAL A 115 -19.71 1.60 -30.11
CA VAL A 115 -18.70 2.24 -30.97
C VAL A 115 -17.52 1.31 -31.22
N PHE A 116 -16.97 0.66 -30.19
CA PHE A 116 -15.83 -0.25 -30.38
C PHE A 116 -16.17 -1.39 -31.34
N ASP A 117 -17.31 -2.05 -31.15
CA ASP A 117 -17.71 -3.18 -31.98
C ASP A 117 -18.17 -2.77 -33.40
N ARG A 118 -18.49 -1.49 -33.64
CA ARG A 118 -18.78 -0.93 -34.99
C ARG A 118 -17.51 -0.53 -35.76
N PHE A 119 -16.48 -0.04 -35.07
CA PHE A 119 -15.26 0.51 -35.67
C PHE A 119 -14.05 -0.45 -35.70
N LYS A 120 -13.95 -1.42 -34.78
CA LYS A 120 -12.76 -2.30 -34.59
C LYS A 120 -12.18 -2.90 -35.89
N ASP A 121 -13.06 -3.34 -36.80
CA ASP A 121 -12.73 -4.10 -38.01
C ASP A 121 -12.80 -3.24 -39.29
N ARG A 122 -12.93 -1.91 -39.16
CA ARG A 122 -13.08 -0.97 -40.29
C ARG A 122 -12.00 0.11 -40.21
N TYR A 123 -11.22 0.27 -41.26
CA TYR A 123 -10.04 1.15 -41.28
C TYR A 123 -10.22 2.34 -42.24
N PHE A 124 -9.56 3.45 -41.95
CA PHE A 124 -9.71 4.71 -42.70
C PHE A 124 -8.40 5.13 -43.38
N PRO A 125 -8.44 5.97 -44.43
CA PRO A 125 -7.23 6.55 -45.03
C PRO A 125 -6.35 7.29 -43.99
N ASP A 126 -5.04 7.29 -44.22
CA ASP A 126 -3.96 7.80 -43.34
C ASP A 126 -3.89 7.18 -41.93
N GLU A 127 -4.69 6.15 -41.62
CA GLU A 127 -4.64 5.46 -40.33
C GLU A 127 -3.37 4.60 -40.17
N LYS A 128 -2.66 4.77 -39.04
CA LYS A 128 -1.54 3.90 -38.65
C LYS A 128 -2.07 2.60 -38.02
N ILE A 129 -1.61 1.46 -38.54
CA ILE A 129 -2.02 0.10 -38.16
C ILE A 129 -0.82 -0.84 -38.04
N ILE A 130 -1.08 -2.09 -37.64
CA ILE A 130 -0.14 -3.21 -37.64
C ILE A 130 -0.69 -4.30 -38.55
N ILE A 131 0.05 -4.67 -39.60
CA ILE A 131 -0.27 -5.83 -40.44
C ILE A 131 0.51 -7.07 -40.01
N ASP A 132 -0.05 -8.24 -40.29
CA ASP A 132 0.62 -9.55 -40.18
C ASP A 132 1.00 -10.04 -41.59
N VAL A 133 2.29 -10.21 -41.85
CA VAL A 133 2.82 -10.66 -43.15
C VAL A 133 3.64 -11.91 -42.89
N GLN A 134 3.08 -13.06 -43.28
CA GLN A 134 3.70 -14.39 -43.12
C GLN A 134 4.03 -14.78 -41.66
N GLY A 135 3.36 -14.17 -40.67
CA GLY A 135 3.60 -14.38 -39.23
C GLY A 135 4.49 -13.32 -38.57
N ASP A 136 5.15 -12.46 -39.35
CA ASP A 136 5.89 -11.29 -38.86
C ASP A 136 5.01 -10.03 -38.90
N LYS A 137 5.14 -9.16 -37.89
CA LYS A 137 4.27 -7.98 -37.73
C LYS A 137 4.99 -6.69 -38.06
N TYR A 138 4.35 -5.87 -38.89
CA TYR A 138 4.89 -4.63 -39.41
C TYR A 138 3.93 -3.47 -39.15
N PHE A 139 4.48 -2.30 -38.78
CA PHE A 139 3.70 -1.06 -38.77
C PHE A 139 3.46 -0.59 -40.20
N ALA A 140 2.23 -0.20 -40.50
CA ALA A 140 1.83 0.31 -41.81
C ALA A 140 0.87 1.49 -41.68
N ARG A 141 0.72 2.26 -42.75
CA ARG A 141 -0.29 3.32 -42.90
C ARG A 141 -1.24 2.96 -44.03
N VAL A 142 -2.55 3.08 -43.80
CA VAL A 142 -3.55 2.91 -44.86
C VAL A 142 -3.44 4.08 -45.84
N VAL A 143 -3.21 3.79 -47.11
CA VAL A 143 -3.12 4.76 -48.21
C VAL A 143 -4.46 4.91 -48.91
N GLN A 144 -5.17 3.81 -49.15
CA GLN A 144 -6.46 3.81 -49.84
C GLN A 144 -7.36 2.68 -49.34
N VAL A 145 -8.66 2.94 -49.28
CA VAL A 145 -9.69 1.96 -48.93
C VAL A 145 -10.55 1.71 -50.16
N PHE A 146 -10.68 0.44 -50.57
CA PHE A 146 -11.53 0.05 -51.68
C PHE A 146 -12.82 -0.61 -51.15
N PRO A 147 -14.00 -0.01 -51.39
CA PRO A 147 -15.27 -0.66 -51.05
C PRO A 147 -15.54 -1.84 -51.98
N PRO A 148 -16.34 -2.84 -51.53
CA PRO A 148 -16.76 -3.94 -52.38
C PRO A 148 -17.58 -3.44 -53.56
N ARG A 149 -17.19 -3.83 -54.79
CA ARG A 149 -17.91 -3.45 -56.02
C ARG A 149 -19.36 -3.96 -55.97
N PRO A 150 -20.37 -3.13 -56.31
CA PRO A 150 -21.76 -3.56 -56.34
C PRO A 150 -21.97 -4.60 -57.45
N THR A 151 -22.56 -5.74 -57.10
CA THR A 151 -22.84 -6.83 -58.04
C THR A 151 -24.13 -6.57 -58.84
N ASN A 152 -24.12 -5.55 -59.70
CA ASN A 152 -25.16 -5.38 -60.71
C ASN A 152 -24.68 -4.48 -61.88
N PRO A 153 -24.32 -5.04 -63.05
CA PRO A 153 -24.00 -4.25 -64.24
C PRO A 153 -25.29 -3.84 -64.97
N GLN A 154 -25.55 -2.54 -65.10
CA GLN A 154 -26.47 -2.01 -66.10
C GLN A 154 -25.70 -1.70 -67.40
N PRO A 155 -26.30 -1.92 -68.59
CA PRO A 155 -25.62 -1.73 -69.86
C PRO A 155 -25.45 -0.25 -70.22
N SER A 156 -24.27 0.11 -70.71
CA SER A 156 -23.94 1.43 -71.25
C SER A 156 -24.36 1.57 -72.72
N PRO A 157 -24.95 2.70 -73.14
CA PRO A 157 -25.00 3.10 -74.55
C PRO A 157 -23.61 3.43 -75.13
N GLU A 158 -23.54 3.53 -76.45
CA GLU A 158 -22.32 3.60 -77.28
C GLU A 158 -21.63 5.00 -77.32
N PRO A 159 -20.41 5.12 -77.91
CA PRO A 159 -19.44 6.16 -77.53
C PRO A 159 -19.36 7.36 -78.48
N GLU A 160 -18.80 8.48 -77.98
CA GLU A 160 -18.29 9.58 -78.81
C GLU A 160 -16.82 9.94 -78.51
N ALA A 161 -16.23 10.63 -79.49
CA ALA A 161 -14.83 11.00 -79.74
C ALA A 161 -13.85 11.17 -78.55
N SER A 162 -12.62 10.68 -78.79
CA SER A 162 -11.43 10.91 -77.96
C SER A 162 -11.03 12.38 -77.85
N THR A 163 -10.81 12.87 -76.62
CA THR A 163 -9.74 13.84 -76.34
C THR A 163 -8.94 13.40 -75.10
N SER A 164 -7.67 13.79 -75.04
CA SER A 164 -6.72 13.27 -74.06
C SER A 164 -6.75 14.04 -72.74
N ALA A 165 -7.36 13.45 -71.70
CA ALA A 165 -7.17 13.83 -70.31
C ALA A 165 -7.12 12.59 -69.41
N SER A 166 -6.20 12.56 -68.45
CA SER A 166 -6.18 11.50 -67.43
C SER A 166 -7.37 11.68 -66.48
N PRO A 167 -8.09 10.62 -66.08
CA PRO A 167 -9.16 10.75 -65.10
C PRO A 167 -8.66 11.34 -63.79
N LEU A 168 -9.28 12.43 -63.35
CA LEU A 168 -9.18 12.91 -61.97
C LEU A 168 -9.73 11.81 -61.04
N PRO A 169 -9.15 11.60 -59.84
CA PRO A 169 -9.67 10.63 -58.89
C PRO A 169 -11.08 11.06 -58.42
N PRO A 170 -12.00 10.11 -58.18
CA PRO A 170 -13.32 10.42 -57.66
C PRO A 170 -13.25 10.66 -56.15
N ASP A 171 -13.22 11.94 -55.75
CA ASP A 171 -13.42 12.34 -54.36
C ASP A 171 -14.89 12.11 -53.92
N ASP A 172 -15.08 11.87 -52.61
CA ASP A 172 -16.37 11.81 -51.90
C ASP A 172 -17.41 10.72 -52.29
N GLU A 173 -16.98 9.49 -52.62
CA GLU A 173 -17.80 8.31 -52.30
C GLU A 173 -17.68 7.95 -50.80
N PRO A 174 -18.78 7.94 -50.02
CA PRO A 174 -18.70 7.71 -48.57
C PRO A 174 -18.29 6.27 -48.25
N ILE A 175 -17.09 6.12 -47.69
CA ILE A 175 -16.51 4.86 -47.24
C ILE A 175 -17.25 4.39 -45.96
N HIS A 176 -17.55 3.08 -45.85
CA HIS A 176 -18.28 2.49 -44.72
C HIS A 176 -19.66 3.10 -44.46
N LYS A 177 -20.54 3.01 -45.47
CA LYS A 177 -21.86 3.67 -45.57
C LYS A 177 -22.83 3.45 -44.38
N ILE A 178 -22.56 2.51 -43.48
CA ILE A 178 -23.40 2.18 -42.31
C ILE A 178 -22.65 2.38 -40.96
N VAL A 179 -21.47 3.02 -40.94
CA VAL A 179 -20.71 3.22 -39.68
C VAL A 179 -21.32 4.24 -38.72
N GLU A 180 -21.83 5.37 -39.22
CA GLU A 180 -22.22 6.50 -38.36
C GLU A 180 -23.55 6.24 -37.60
N ASP A 181 -24.39 5.29 -38.04
CA ASP A 181 -25.68 4.99 -37.39
C ASP A 181 -25.61 3.84 -36.37
N LEU A 182 -25.41 4.17 -35.08
CA LEU A 182 -25.40 3.18 -34.00
C LEU A 182 -26.80 2.62 -33.64
N THR A 183 -27.89 3.07 -34.26
CA THR A 183 -29.24 2.51 -34.00
C THR A 183 -29.43 1.16 -34.69
N VAL A 184 -28.75 0.92 -35.82
CA VAL A 184 -28.76 -0.38 -36.52
C VAL A 184 -27.97 -1.42 -35.73
N PRO A 185 -28.58 -2.58 -35.38
CA PRO A 185 -27.91 -3.66 -34.66
C PRO A 185 -26.61 -4.14 -35.34
N VAL A 186 -25.62 -4.52 -34.53
CA VAL A 186 -24.28 -4.90 -35.02
C VAL A 186 -24.35 -5.99 -36.09
N LYS A 187 -25.20 -7.02 -35.89
CA LYS A 187 -25.40 -8.11 -36.88
C LYS A 187 -25.85 -7.56 -38.24
N ASP A 188 -26.91 -6.76 -38.24
CA ASP A 188 -27.51 -6.22 -39.46
C ASP A 188 -26.56 -5.24 -40.17
N SER A 189 -25.75 -4.51 -39.41
CA SER A 189 -24.70 -3.63 -39.96
C SER A 189 -23.58 -4.39 -40.67
N VAL A 190 -23.21 -5.58 -40.17
CA VAL A 190 -22.22 -6.46 -40.82
C VAL A 190 -22.85 -7.19 -42.01
N SER A 191 -24.13 -7.57 -41.95
CA SER A 191 -24.84 -8.17 -43.09
C SER A 191 -25.00 -7.21 -44.27
N LYS A 192 -25.25 -5.93 -44.01
CA LYS A 192 -25.41 -4.89 -45.04
C LYS A 192 -24.09 -4.31 -45.56
N ASP A 193 -23.05 -4.26 -44.72
CA ASP A 193 -21.79 -3.58 -45.00
C ASP A 193 -20.62 -4.35 -44.33
N ASP A 194 -20.27 -5.50 -44.90
CA ASP A 194 -19.33 -6.50 -44.34
C ASP A 194 -17.86 -6.04 -44.42
N PRO A 195 -17.16 -5.82 -43.27
CA PRO A 195 -15.77 -5.36 -43.26
C PRO A 195 -14.76 -6.30 -43.96
N ASN A 196 -15.08 -7.60 -44.09
CA ASN A 196 -14.20 -8.57 -44.74
C ASN A 196 -14.16 -8.45 -46.27
N LYS A 197 -15.11 -7.69 -46.86
CA LYS A 197 -15.19 -7.48 -48.32
C LYS A 197 -14.47 -6.20 -48.78
N TYR A 198 -13.90 -5.44 -47.85
CA TYR A 198 -13.05 -4.29 -48.13
C TYR A 198 -11.61 -4.72 -48.37
N TYR A 199 -10.95 -4.07 -49.32
CA TYR A 199 -9.51 -4.18 -49.53
C TYR A 199 -8.84 -2.86 -49.15
N TYR A 200 -7.68 -2.96 -48.50
CA TYR A 200 -6.95 -1.83 -47.96
C TYR A 200 -5.54 -1.82 -48.56
N LYS A 201 -5.20 -0.75 -49.26
CA LYS A 201 -3.85 -0.52 -49.75
C LYS A 201 -3.05 0.16 -48.65
N VAL A 202 -1.98 -0.47 -48.19
CA VAL A 202 -1.18 -0.02 -47.04
C VAL A 202 0.28 0.16 -47.42
N GLN A 203 0.94 1.13 -46.80
CA GLN A 203 2.38 1.40 -46.92
C GLN A 203 3.07 0.98 -45.63
N ILE A 204 4.05 0.07 -45.70
CA ILE A 204 4.86 -0.34 -44.54
C ILE A 204 5.81 0.79 -44.15
N LEU A 205 5.94 1.05 -42.84
CA LEU A 205 6.75 2.13 -42.28
C LEU A 205 8.10 1.63 -41.77
N GLU A 206 9.12 2.50 -41.76
CA GLU A 206 10.40 2.23 -41.12
C GLU A 206 10.31 2.19 -39.59
N GLU A 207 11.20 1.43 -38.95
CA GLU A 207 11.26 1.30 -37.49
C GLU A 207 11.94 2.54 -36.86
N GLU A 208 11.13 3.52 -36.45
CA GLU A 208 11.60 4.66 -35.64
C GLU A 208 12.17 4.19 -34.30
N ARG A 209 13.51 4.12 -34.20
CA ARG A 209 14.21 3.88 -32.93
C ARG A 209 13.93 4.99 -31.92
N GLN A 210 13.18 4.69 -30.87
CA GLN A 210 12.99 5.59 -29.74
C GLN A 210 14.33 5.85 -29.01
N PRO A 211 14.74 7.10 -28.80
CA PRO A 211 15.91 7.40 -27.98
C PRO A 211 15.55 7.24 -26.49
N GLY A 212 16.14 6.24 -25.81
CA GLY A 212 16.12 6.16 -24.34
C GLY A 212 16.12 4.77 -23.70
N THR A 213 15.80 3.69 -24.41
CA THR A 213 15.71 2.34 -23.84
C THR A 213 17.01 1.54 -23.98
N GLY A 214 17.87 1.61 -22.95
CA GLY A 214 19.15 0.91 -22.92
C GLY A 214 19.05 -0.59 -22.61
N LYS A 215 19.70 -1.41 -23.46
CA LYS A 215 20.13 -2.81 -23.22
C LYS A 215 19.06 -3.85 -22.82
N SER A 216 18.55 -4.56 -23.83
CA SER A 216 18.61 -6.03 -23.83
C SER A 216 18.92 -6.52 -25.24
N GLY A 217 19.77 -7.53 -25.40
CA GLY A 217 20.34 -7.92 -26.69
C GLY A 217 20.01 -9.35 -27.11
N SER A 218 19.24 -9.50 -28.18
CA SER A 218 19.34 -10.66 -29.09
C SER A 218 18.61 -10.41 -30.42
N LYS A 219 19.08 -11.04 -31.50
CA LYS A 219 18.42 -11.17 -32.82
C LYS A 219 18.08 -9.89 -33.63
N ALA A 220 18.95 -8.88 -33.62
CA ALA A 220 18.98 -7.92 -34.75
C ALA A 220 19.51 -8.63 -36.01
N GLY A 221 18.77 -8.62 -37.13
CA GLY A 221 19.29 -9.17 -38.40
C GLY A 221 18.31 -9.69 -39.47
N LYS A 222 16.98 -9.63 -39.32
CA LYS A 222 16.03 -10.12 -40.35
C LYS A 222 14.82 -9.25 -40.71
N GLN A 223 14.43 -8.26 -39.91
CA GLN A 223 13.11 -7.62 -40.05
C GLN A 223 13.02 -6.45 -41.06
N ASN A 224 14.08 -6.06 -41.75
CA ASN A 224 14.06 -4.89 -42.66
C ASN A 224 13.73 -5.22 -44.14
N LYS A 225 12.94 -6.26 -44.41
CA LYS A 225 12.73 -6.78 -45.79
C LYS A 225 11.65 -6.03 -46.60
N PHE A 226 10.62 -5.51 -45.93
CA PHE A 226 9.42 -4.96 -46.59
C PHE A 226 9.20 -3.46 -46.33
N SER A 227 10.18 -2.77 -45.76
CA SER A 227 10.04 -1.34 -45.45
C SER A 227 9.72 -0.49 -46.69
N GLY A 228 8.88 0.53 -46.54
CA GLY A 228 8.41 1.40 -47.61
C GLY A 228 7.49 0.73 -48.66
N SER A 229 7.30 -0.58 -48.61
CA SER A 229 6.54 -1.33 -49.62
C SER A 229 5.04 -1.05 -49.52
N LEU A 230 4.38 -0.99 -50.67
CA LEU A 230 2.92 -0.98 -50.77
C LEU A 230 2.40 -2.41 -50.88
N MET A 231 1.35 -2.73 -50.11
CA MET A 231 0.66 -4.03 -50.14
C MET A 231 -0.86 -3.82 -50.10
N ASP A 232 -1.61 -4.68 -50.78
CA ASP A 232 -3.07 -4.75 -50.65
C ASP A 232 -3.42 -5.88 -49.67
N VAL A 233 -4.17 -5.56 -48.61
CA VAL A 233 -4.50 -6.47 -47.50
C VAL A 233 -5.99 -6.44 -47.17
N GLN A 234 -6.49 -7.48 -46.49
CA GLN A 234 -7.85 -7.52 -45.96
C GLN A 234 -7.86 -7.25 -44.45
N CYS A 235 -9.03 -6.91 -43.90
CA CYS A 235 -9.23 -6.67 -42.47
C CYS A 235 -8.66 -7.77 -41.57
N ARG A 236 -8.66 -9.03 -42.03
CA ARG A 236 -8.21 -10.21 -41.26
C ARG A 236 -6.72 -10.20 -40.94
N ASP A 237 -5.93 -9.56 -41.79
CA ASP A 237 -4.47 -9.46 -41.70
C ASP A 237 -4.03 -8.10 -41.11
N MET A 238 -4.99 -7.27 -40.71
CA MET A 238 -4.81 -5.94 -40.14
C MET A 238 -5.23 -5.91 -38.68
N SER A 239 -4.53 -5.12 -37.86
CA SER A 239 -4.88 -4.87 -36.47
C SER A 239 -4.48 -3.46 -36.04
N ARG A 240 -5.17 -2.88 -35.07
CA ARG A 240 -4.78 -1.60 -34.45
C ARG A 240 -3.82 -1.83 -33.30
N ASP A 241 -2.90 -0.88 -33.09
CA ASP A 241 -2.15 -0.82 -31.84
C ASP A 241 -3.10 -0.63 -30.65
N ARG A 242 -2.97 -1.52 -29.65
CA ARG A 242 -3.75 -1.51 -28.41
C ARG A 242 -3.48 -0.26 -27.56
N LEU A 243 -2.34 0.40 -27.76
CA LEU A 243 -1.96 1.67 -27.11
C LEU A 243 -2.48 2.91 -27.87
N ALA A 244 -3.06 2.74 -29.06
CA ALA A 244 -3.74 3.78 -29.83
C ALA A 244 -5.27 3.61 -29.82
N PHE A 245 -5.78 2.38 -29.98
CA PHE A 245 -7.21 2.09 -30.02
C PHE A 245 -7.58 0.86 -29.16
N SER A 246 -8.36 1.10 -28.11
CA SER A 246 -8.89 0.06 -27.22
C SER A 246 -10.09 0.58 -26.42
N LYS A 247 -10.94 -0.31 -25.86
CA LYS A 247 -12.13 0.07 -25.06
C LYS A 247 -11.81 1.03 -23.89
N SER A 248 -10.60 1.00 -23.34
CA SER A 248 -10.14 1.95 -22.30
C SER A 248 -9.81 3.34 -22.87
N ILE A 249 -9.07 3.42 -23.98
CA ILE A 249 -8.72 4.69 -24.64
C ILE A 249 -9.97 5.34 -25.22
N LEU A 250 -10.83 4.57 -25.88
CA LEU A 250 -12.10 5.05 -26.45
C LEU A 250 -13.04 5.61 -25.38
N ARG A 251 -13.12 4.98 -24.19
CA ARG A 251 -13.86 5.52 -23.03
C ARG A 251 -13.31 6.87 -22.57
N ARG A 252 -11.99 7.08 -22.65
CA ARG A 252 -11.32 8.33 -22.26
C ARG A 252 -11.51 9.42 -23.32
N PHE A 253 -11.42 9.08 -24.60
CA PHE A 253 -11.73 9.99 -25.73
C PHE A 253 -13.18 10.47 -25.71
N ILE A 254 -14.16 9.56 -25.64
CA ILE A 254 -15.59 9.93 -25.63
C ILE A 254 -15.93 10.78 -24.40
N ARG A 255 -15.39 10.48 -23.21
CA ARG A 255 -15.60 11.30 -22.00
C ARG A 255 -15.04 12.73 -22.14
N ASP A 256 -13.95 12.91 -22.87
CA ASP A 256 -13.33 14.22 -23.05
C ASP A 256 -14.12 15.10 -24.03
N CYS A 257 -14.62 14.50 -25.11
CA CYS A 257 -15.27 15.22 -26.21
C CYS A 257 -16.79 15.44 -26.06
N VAL A 258 -17.47 14.69 -25.19
CA VAL A 258 -18.94 14.55 -25.19
C VAL A 258 -19.52 14.73 -23.79
N ASP A 259 -20.57 15.54 -23.69
CA ASP A 259 -21.34 15.75 -22.46
C ASP A 259 -22.73 15.09 -22.53
N ARG A 260 -23.39 14.95 -21.38
CA ARG A 260 -24.78 14.48 -21.26
C ARG A 260 -25.43 15.09 -20.03
N ASP A 261 -26.66 15.56 -20.21
CA ASP A 261 -27.52 16.05 -19.12
C ASP A 261 -27.84 14.94 -18.07
N PRO A 262 -27.89 15.25 -16.76
CA PRO A 262 -28.12 14.26 -15.69
C PRO A 262 -29.46 13.51 -15.73
N ALA A 263 -30.44 13.98 -16.50
CA ALA A 263 -31.74 13.32 -16.60
C ALA A 263 -31.65 11.97 -17.34
N VAL A 264 -32.75 11.23 -17.22
CA VAL A 264 -32.98 9.95 -17.91
C VAL A 264 -33.49 10.20 -19.33
N ALA A 265 -33.19 9.27 -20.24
CA ALA A 265 -33.29 9.43 -21.69
C ALA A 265 -32.59 10.69 -22.29
N SER A 266 -31.70 11.38 -21.55
CA SER A 266 -30.91 12.48 -22.11
C SER A 266 -29.88 11.96 -23.13
N PRO A 267 -29.82 12.53 -24.36
CA PRO A 267 -28.87 12.12 -25.38
C PRO A 267 -27.45 12.60 -25.07
N TRP A 268 -26.45 11.87 -25.58
CA TRP A 268 -25.06 12.30 -25.59
C TRP A 268 -24.84 13.38 -26.66
N VAL A 269 -24.11 14.45 -26.34
CA VAL A 269 -23.89 15.60 -27.25
C VAL A 269 -22.43 16.01 -27.26
N VAL A 270 -21.83 16.10 -28.45
CA VAL A 270 -20.45 16.54 -28.67
C VAL A 270 -20.32 18.03 -28.30
N LYS A 271 -19.28 18.38 -27.54
CA LYS A 271 -19.01 19.75 -27.08
C LYS A 271 -18.92 20.73 -28.25
N PRO A 272 -19.54 21.93 -28.20
CA PRO A 272 -19.60 22.84 -29.36
C PRO A 272 -18.25 23.18 -30.00
N THR A 273 -17.19 23.35 -29.20
CA THR A 273 -15.82 23.62 -29.68
C THR A 273 -15.16 22.42 -30.37
N ILE A 274 -15.56 21.20 -30.00
CA ILE A 274 -15.11 19.95 -30.62
C ILE A 274 -15.94 19.65 -31.87
N ALA A 275 -17.25 19.91 -31.82
CA ALA A 275 -18.16 19.77 -32.95
C ALA A 275 -17.74 20.70 -34.11
N ALA A 276 -17.45 21.96 -33.83
CA ALA A 276 -16.92 22.91 -34.81
C ALA A 276 -15.56 22.48 -35.39
N ARG A 277 -14.67 21.88 -34.59
CA ARG A 277 -13.35 21.41 -35.04
C ARG A 277 -13.43 20.19 -35.97
N TYR A 278 -14.38 19.29 -35.74
CA TYR A 278 -14.49 18.00 -36.45
C TYR A 278 -15.70 17.91 -37.40
N GLY A 279 -16.33 19.04 -37.74
CA GLY A 279 -17.45 19.09 -38.69
C GLY A 279 -18.70 18.34 -38.23
N VAL A 280 -18.92 18.20 -36.93
CA VAL A 280 -20.11 17.52 -36.37
C VAL A 280 -21.25 18.52 -36.25
N ASN A 281 -22.42 18.20 -36.81
CA ASN A 281 -23.59 19.06 -36.73
C ASN A 281 -24.06 19.23 -35.26
N SER A 282 -24.20 20.48 -34.81
CA SER A 282 -24.63 20.84 -33.46
C SER A 282 -26.15 20.98 -33.31
N VAL A 283 -26.90 21.13 -34.42
CA VAL A 283 -28.34 21.32 -34.44
C VAL A 283 -29.06 19.98 -34.59
N MET A 284 -29.80 19.57 -33.56
CA MET A 284 -30.53 18.29 -33.54
C MET A 284 -31.72 18.29 -34.52
N PRO A 285 -31.79 17.35 -35.49
CA PRO A 285 -32.92 17.19 -36.40
C PRO A 285 -34.24 16.92 -35.68
N GLU A 286 -35.37 17.38 -36.24
CA GLU A 286 -36.69 17.23 -35.62
C GLU A 286 -37.11 15.79 -35.37
N GLU A 287 -36.72 14.86 -36.25
CA GLU A 287 -37.07 13.44 -36.15
C GLU A 287 -36.40 12.80 -34.94
N ILE A 288 -35.10 13.05 -34.77
CA ILE A 288 -34.32 12.64 -33.60
C ILE A 288 -34.87 13.29 -32.34
N ARG A 289 -35.22 14.58 -32.39
CA ARG A 289 -35.85 15.30 -31.28
C ARG A 289 -37.16 14.63 -30.83
N LYS A 290 -38.06 14.29 -31.77
CA LYS A 290 -39.33 13.59 -31.48
C LYS A 290 -39.09 12.19 -30.91
N GLY A 291 -38.03 11.50 -31.35
CA GLY A 291 -37.57 10.23 -30.74
C GLY A 291 -37.08 10.38 -29.29
N VAL A 292 -36.25 11.39 -29.01
CA VAL A 292 -35.76 11.69 -27.65
C VAL A 292 -36.92 12.07 -26.72
N GLU A 293 -37.84 12.93 -27.18
CA GLU A 293 -38.99 13.38 -26.37
C GLU A 293 -39.97 12.23 -26.05
N THR A 294 -40.22 11.31 -26.99
CA THR A 294 -41.06 10.12 -26.76
C THR A 294 -40.40 9.11 -25.82
N LEU A 295 -39.09 8.86 -25.93
CA LEU A 295 -38.34 8.03 -24.98
C LEU A 295 -38.38 8.62 -23.57
N LYS A 296 -38.14 9.93 -23.43
CA LYS A 296 -38.16 10.66 -22.15
C LYS A 296 -39.52 10.62 -21.48
N LYS A 297 -40.61 10.71 -22.26
CA LYS A 297 -41.99 10.52 -21.77
C LYS A 297 -42.21 9.08 -21.29
N GLY A 298 -41.90 8.08 -22.10
CA GLY A 298 -42.10 6.66 -21.76
C GLY A 298 -41.30 6.18 -20.55
N GLU A 299 -40.11 6.75 -20.29
CA GLU A 299 -39.33 6.45 -19.08
C GLU A 299 -39.88 7.19 -17.83
N SER A 300 -40.46 8.38 -18.01
CA SER A 300 -41.17 9.11 -16.95
C SER A 300 -42.45 8.39 -16.53
N ASP A 301 -43.24 7.90 -17.49
CA ASP A 301 -44.46 7.13 -17.22
C ASP A 301 -44.15 5.79 -16.51
N LYS A 302 -43.04 5.12 -16.88
CA LYS A 302 -42.55 3.94 -16.14
C LYS A 302 -42.18 4.26 -14.69
N ARG A 303 -41.49 5.39 -14.44
CA ARG A 303 -41.17 5.84 -13.07
C ARG A 303 -42.42 6.18 -12.26
N LYS A 304 -43.41 6.80 -12.90
CA LYS A 304 -44.70 7.11 -12.29
C LYS A 304 -45.44 5.83 -11.89
N LYS A 305 -45.50 4.82 -12.77
CA LYS A 305 -46.10 3.52 -12.46
C LYS A 305 -45.38 2.79 -11.31
N VAL A 306 -44.05 2.80 -11.27
CA VAL A 306 -43.25 2.19 -10.17
C VAL A 306 -43.42 2.95 -8.85
N TRP A 307 -43.83 4.22 -8.88
CA TRP A 307 -44.22 4.98 -7.70
C TRP A 307 -45.66 4.65 -7.26
N GLU A 308 -46.59 4.54 -8.20
CA GLU A 308 -47.98 4.11 -7.98
C GLU A 308 -48.09 2.67 -7.43
N ASP A 309 -47.25 1.74 -7.90
CA ASP A 309 -47.16 0.36 -7.39
C ASP A 309 -46.59 0.28 -5.94
N ARG A 310 -46.11 1.40 -5.37
CA ARG A 310 -45.47 1.43 -4.03
C ARG A 310 -46.34 2.03 -2.91
N GLU A 311 -47.43 2.74 -3.23
CA GLU A 311 -48.37 3.28 -2.23
C GLU A 311 -49.81 2.77 -2.46
N GLY A 312 -50.22 1.77 -1.68
CA GLY A 312 -51.57 1.21 -1.72
C GLY A 312 -52.64 2.22 -1.25
N PRO A 313 -53.78 2.36 -1.95
CA PRO A 313 -54.66 3.52 -1.78
C PRO A 313 -55.61 3.42 -0.57
N SER A 314 -55.57 4.42 0.31
CA SER A 314 -56.65 4.68 1.28
C SER A 314 -57.69 5.64 0.71
N LYS A 315 -58.97 5.31 0.91
CA LYS A 315 -60.13 5.97 0.25
C LYS A 315 -60.46 7.33 0.85
N ARG A 316 -60.84 8.31 0.02
CA ARG A 316 -62.15 9.04 0.09
C ARG A 316 -62.34 10.07 -1.04
N GLN A 317 -63.58 10.24 -1.51
CA GLN A 317 -63.98 11.36 -2.37
C GLN A 317 -65.48 11.68 -2.21
N LYS A 318 -65.82 12.97 -1.99
CA LYS A 318 -67.18 13.58 -2.02
C LYS A 318 -68.17 13.06 -0.93
N LYS A 319 -69.29 13.75 -0.61
CA LYS A 319 -69.96 14.92 -1.25
C LYS A 319 -70.60 15.87 -0.20
N LEU A 320 -71.00 17.07 -0.64
CA LEU A 320 -71.80 18.10 0.07
C LEU A 320 -73.33 17.77 0.02
N LEU A 321 -74.26 18.39 0.77
CA LEU A 321 -74.26 19.56 1.71
C LEU A 321 -74.82 19.10 3.11
N ALA A 322 -75.58 19.79 4.00
CA ALA A 322 -76.32 21.06 4.03
C ALA A 322 -76.57 21.61 5.47
N ASP A 323 -76.98 22.90 5.52
CA ASP A 323 -77.77 23.72 6.47
C ASP A 323 -77.59 23.73 8.02
N GLU A 324 -77.58 24.96 8.55
CA GLU A 324 -77.53 25.39 9.96
C GLU A 324 -78.92 25.32 10.64
N GLU A 325 -79.07 25.20 11.97
CA GLU A 325 -79.28 26.40 12.82
C GLU A 325 -78.92 26.20 14.32
N LYS A 326 -77.90 25.40 14.66
CA LYS A 326 -77.43 25.24 16.07
C LYS A 326 -75.91 25.41 16.27
N ALA A 327 -75.21 26.03 15.32
CA ALA A 327 -73.75 26.04 15.27
C ALA A 327 -73.04 27.10 16.13
N LYS A 328 -73.60 28.32 16.24
CA LYS A 328 -72.83 29.50 16.69
C LYS A 328 -72.29 29.45 18.13
N ALA A 329 -73.01 28.85 19.08
CA ALA A 329 -72.55 28.74 20.47
C ALA A 329 -71.48 27.64 20.71
N LEU A 330 -71.34 26.67 19.80
CA LEU A 330 -70.37 25.57 19.93
C LEU A 330 -69.08 25.86 19.16
N ALA A 331 -69.15 26.62 18.06
CA ALA A 331 -68.01 26.92 17.20
C ALA A 331 -66.88 27.68 17.94
N GLU A 332 -67.21 28.79 18.60
CA GLU A 332 -66.22 29.70 19.22
C GLU A 332 -65.37 29.02 20.31
N ARG A 333 -66.00 28.17 21.12
CA ARG A 333 -65.29 27.34 22.12
C ARG A 333 -64.41 26.29 21.44
N ARG A 334 -64.90 25.63 20.39
CA ARG A 334 -64.11 24.66 19.60
C ARG A 334 -62.91 25.32 18.92
N GLU A 335 -63.04 26.57 18.48
CA GLU A 335 -61.95 27.29 17.81
C GLU A 335 -60.81 27.64 18.77
N ARG A 336 -61.11 28.05 20.01
CA ARG A 336 -60.09 28.19 21.08
C ARG A 336 -59.43 26.85 21.41
N GLU A 337 -60.23 25.82 21.69
CA GLU A 337 -59.70 24.48 22.01
C GLU A 337 -58.93 23.84 20.83
N ALA A 338 -59.21 24.23 19.58
CA ALA A 338 -58.47 23.81 18.39
C ALA A 338 -57.15 24.57 18.27
N LYS A 339 -57.16 25.90 18.30
CA LYS A 339 -55.95 26.73 18.19
C LYS A 339 -54.91 26.39 19.27
N GLU A 340 -55.32 26.16 20.51
CA GLU A 340 -54.40 25.78 21.58
C GLU A 340 -53.82 24.35 21.40
N LYS A 341 -54.58 23.44 20.76
CA LYS A 341 -54.08 22.10 20.40
C LYS A 341 -53.17 22.13 19.18
N GLU A 342 -53.49 22.94 18.17
CA GLU A 342 -52.66 23.17 17.00
C GLU A 342 -51.32 23.78 17.40
N GLU A 343 -51.30 24.80 18.27
CA GLU A 343 -50.07 25.42 18.76
C GLU A 343 -49.21 24.44 19.58
N LYS A 344 -49.83 23.58 20.41
CA LYS A 344 -49.12 22.52 21.16
C LYS A 344 -48.58 21.43 20.23
N VAL A 345 -49.36 20.97 19.24
CA VAL A 345 -48.92 20.01 18.22
C VAL A 345 -47.80 20.61 17.37
N GLN A 346 -47.86 21.90 17.04
CA GLN A 346 -46.86 22.59 16.24
C GLN A 346 -45.55 22.78 17.02
N LYS A 347 -45.60 23.12 18.32
CA LYS A 347 -44.42 23.15 19.20
C LYS A 347 -43.78 21.77 19.38
N VAL A 348 -44.57 20.73 19.61
CA VAL A 348 -44.07 19.33 19.66
C VAL A 348 -43.49 18.91 18.30
N LYS A 349 -44.09 19.34 17.18
CA LYS A 349 -43.55 19.10 15.84
C LYS A 349 -42.22 19.80 15.64
N GLU A 350 -42.11 21.09 15.96
CA GLU A 350 -40.85 21.85 15.87
C GLU A 350 -39.75 21.27 16.77
N GLU A 351 -40.08 20.85 17.99
CA GLU A 351 -39.14 20.17 18.88
C GLU A 351 -38.70 18.82 18.30
N SER A 352 -39.63 18.04 17.74
CA SER A 352 -39.32 16.78 17.05
C SER A 352 -38.48 17.00 15.78
N GLU A 353 -38.70 18.09 15.05
CA GLU A 353 -37.94 18.46 13.85
C GLU A 353 -36.56 19.05 14.20
N ARG A 354 -36.42 19.75 15.33
CA ARG A 354 -35.12 20.13 15.92
C ARG A 354 -34.32 18.88 16.31
N LEU A 355 -34.90 17.98 17.11
CA LEU A 355 -34.27 16.69 17.48
C LEU A 355 -33.96 15.82 16.26
N ALA A 356 -34.81 15.83 15.23
CA ALA A 356 -34.55 15.15 13.96
C ALA A 356 -33.42 15.84 13.17
N ASN A 357 -33.32 17.17 13.19
CA ASN A 357 -32.26 17.90 12.52
C ASN A 357 -30.91 17.78 13.23
N GLU A 358 -30.87 17.68 14.56
CA GLU A 358 -29.65 17.29 15.29
C GLU A 358 -29.20 15.87 14.92
N LYS A 359 -30.15 14.91 14.88
CA LYS A 359 -29.88 13.54 14.42
C LYS A 359 -29.44 13.48 12.95
N LYS A 360 -29.94 14.36 12.07
CA LYS A 360 -29.50 14.51 10.67
C LYS A 360 -28.14 15.21 10.53
N LYS A 361 -27.81 16.16 11.41
CA LYS A 361 -26.49 16.82 11.45
C LYS A 361 -25.38 15.80 11.74
N LYS A 362 -25.62 14.86 12.66
CA LYS A 362 -24.73 13.70 12.92
C LYS A 362 -24.88 12.63 11.84
N LYS A 363 -24.38 12.91 10.63
CA LYS A 363 -24.21 11.93 9.54
C LYS A 363 -23.51 10.67 10.10
N PRO A 364 -24.00 9.44 9.83
CA PRO A 364 -23.39 8.24 10.37
C PRO A 364 -21.95 8.11 9.85
N VAL A 365 -20.97 8.21 10.76
CA VAL A 365 -19.55 8.12 10.43
C VAL A 365 -19.27 6.70 9.93
N ARG A 366 -18.84 6.59 8.67
CA ARG A 366 -18.44 5.32 8.10
C ARG A 366 -17.01 5.00 8.53
N TYR A 367 -16.87 3.96 9.35
CA TYR A 367 -15.57 3.41 9.74
C TYR A 367 -15.06 2.40 8.68
N PRO A 368 -13.73 2.20 8.54
CA PRO A 368 -12.68 2.98 9.17
C PRO A 368 -12.62 4.44 8.67
N THR A 369 -12.26 5.36 9.55
CA THR A 369 -12.13 6.80 9.25
C THR A 369 -10.76 7.32 9.69
N GLU A 370 -10.47 8.58 9.38
CA GLU A 370 -9.21 9.21 9.76
C GLU A 370 -9.04 9.19 11.30
N ASP A 371 -7.89 8.69 11.76
CA ASP A 371 -7.74 8.20 13.14
C ASP A 371 -7.92 9.29 14.22
N LEU A 372 -7.54 10.53 13.91
CA LEU A 372 -7.73 11.68 14.79
C LEU A 372 -9.17 12.20 14.79
N ASP A 373 -9.98 11.91 13.77
CA ASP A 373 -11.40 12.32 13.69
C ASP A 373 -12.30 11.45 14.62
N ILE A 374 -11.69 10.63 15.49
CA ILE A 374 -12.33 9.67 16.39
C ILE A 374 -12.03 10.07 17.83
N THR A 375 -13.06 10.35 18.61
CA THR A 375 -12.99 10.66 20.05
C THR A 375 -13.61 9.54 20.88
N ILE A 376 -12.99 9.18 22.00
CA ILE A 376 -13.41 8.04 22.85
C ILE A 376 -14.56 8.48 23.77
N GLY A 377 -15.80 8.12 23.40
CA GLY A 377 -17.00 8.46 24.16
C GLY A 377 -17.28 7.51 25.33
N ASP A 378 -18.20 7.89 26.22
CA ASP A 378 -18.51 7.12 27.44
C ASP A 378 -18.98 5.69 27.18
N LYS A 379 -19.57 5.42 26.00
CA LYS A 379 -19.94 4.06 25.57
C LYS A 379 -18.73 3.19 25.27
N GLU A 380 -17.62 3.77 24.84
CA GLU A 380 -16.37 3.08 24.53
C GLU A 380 -15.52 2.92 25.79
N LYS A 381 -15.50 3.95 26.67
CA LYS A 381 -14.96 3.84 28.03
C LYS A 381 -15.64 2.70 28.80
N LYS A 382 -16.98 2.59 28.71
CA LYS A 382 -17.76 1.46 29.28
C LYS A 382 -17.57 0.13 28.56
N ALA A 383 -17.01 0.12 27.34
CA ALA A 383 -16.62 -1.10 26.62
C ALA A 383 -15.15 -1.49 26.88
N GLY A 384 -14.49 -0.91 27.89
CA GLY A 384 -13.12 -1.22 28.28
C GLY A 384 -12.04 -0.50 27.48
N MET A 385 -12.39 0.45 26.59
CA MET A 385 -11.40 1.21 25.83
C MET A 385 -10.69 2.22 26.73
N LYS A 386 -9.42 1.94 27.06
CA LYS A 386 -8.54 2.87 27.80
C LYS A 386 -8.36 4.17 27.00
N LEU A 387 -8.47 5.30 27.69
CA LEU A 387 -8.18 6.62 27.12
C LEU A 387 -6.66 6.83 27.01
N LYS A 388 -5.96 6.67 28.13
CA LYS A 388 -4.50 6.79 28.20
C LYS A 388 -3.80 5.55 27.61
N LYS A 389 -2.82 5.79 26.75
CA LYS A 389 -1.84 4.86 26.18
C LYS A 389 -0.87 4.41 27.30
N PRO A 390 -0.45 3.13 27.35
CA PRO A 390 0.66 2.76 28.22
C PRO A 390 1.93 3.50 27.80
N ALA A 391 2.69 4.04 28.74
CA ALA A 391 3.90 4.81 28.42
C ALA A 391 5.03 3.85 27.98
N PRO A 392 5.62 4.01 26.78
CA PRO A 392 6.80 3.26 26.39
C PRO A 392 8.04 3.72 27.16
N SER A 393 8.91 2.78 27.52
CA SER A 393 10.09 3.08 28.30
C SER A 393 11.16 3.75 27.45
N ARG A 394 11.64 4.93 27.89
CA ARG A 394 12.86 5.56 27.37
C ARG A 394 14.11 5.14 28.14
N SER A 395 13.99 4.71 29.40
CA SER A 395 15.11 4.19 30.19
C SER A 395 15.53 2.76 29.85
N ALA A 396 14.63 1.96 29.25
CA ALA A 396 14.95 0.62 28.73
C ALA A 396 15.48 0.64 27.27
N MET A 397 15.72 1.84 26.70
CA MET A 397 16.52 2.00 25.50
C MET A 397 18.02 1.83 25.86
N PRO A 398 18.84 1.17 25.02
CA PRO A 398 20.24 0.88 25.33
C PRO A 398 21.11 2.08 25.73
N PHE A 399 20.81 3.27 25.18
CA PHE A 399 21.49 4.53 25.53
C PHE A 399 20.54 5.55 26.19
N GLY A 400 19.47 5.05 26.84
CA GLY A 400 18.49 5.87 27.54
C GLY A 400 17.85 6.91 26.63
N HIS A 401 17.97 8.19 27.00
CA HIS A 401 17.35 9.32 26.30
C HIS A 401 18.14 9.85 25.09
N ASP A 402 19.37 9.36 24.84
CA ASP A 402 20.15 9.79 23.68
C ASP A 402 19.55 9.22 22.39
N LYS A 403 18.82 10.06 21.65
CA LYS A 403 18.16 9.69 20.40
C LYS A 403 19.14 9.15 19.36
N ASP A 404 20.24 9.86 19.14
CA ASP A 404 21.07 9.66 17.95
C ASP A 404 22.00 8.45 18.17
N THR A 405 22.54 8.28 19.38
CA THR A 405 23.27 7.05 19.75
C THR A 405 22.35 5.82 19.75
N ASN A 406 21.08 5.93 20.20
CA ASN A 406 20.12 4.83 20.07
C ASN A 406 19.80 4.51 18.60
N GLU A 407 19.68 5.50 17.72
CA GLU A 407 19.44 5.26 16.29
C GLU A 407 20.66 4.58 15.63
N MET A 408 21.89 5.02 15.92
CA MET A 408 23.12 4.37 15.49
C MET A 408 23.22 2.92 16.00
N PHE A 409 22.83 2.67 17.25
CA PHE A 409 22.80 1.32 17.83
C PHE A 409 21.80 0.40 17.11
N LEU A 410 20.57 0.87 16.92
CA LEU A 410 19.53 0.11 16.23
C LEU A 410 19.93 -0.20 14.78
N MET A 411 20.51 0.77 14.06
CA MET A 411 20.89 0.59 12.66
C MET A 411 22.11 -0.31 12.49
N SER A 412 23.17 -0.15 13.30
CA SER A 412 24.36 -1.02 13.26
C SER A 412 24.05 -2.46 13.66
N TRP A 413 23.31 -2.67 14.75
CA TRP A 413 22.85 -4.01 15.16
C TRP A 413 22.00 -4.67 14.06
N ASN A 414 21.00 -3.94 13.55
CA ASN A 414 20.14 -4.44 12.48
C ASN A 414 20.94 -4.77 11.22
N PHE A 415 21.91 -3.93 10.82
CA PHE A 415 22.78 -4.19 9.67
C PHE A 415 23.55 -5.50 9.84
N LEU A 416 24.21 -5.71 10.99
CA LEU A 416 25.02 -6.91 11.26
C LEU A 416 24.15 -8.19 11.29
N VAL A 417 22.96 -8.13 11.90
CA VAL A 417 22.04 -9.27 11.97
C VAL A 417 21.35 -9.55 10.63
N VAL A 418 20.99 -8.51 9.86
CA VAL A 418 20.36 -8.67 8.55
C VAL A 418 21.35 -9.21 7.52
N TYR A 419 22.53 -8.61 7.41
CA TYR A 419 23.56 -9.00 6.45
C TYR A 419 24.51 -10.08 6.96
N GLY A 420 24.19 -10.76 8.07
CA GLY A 420 25.05 -11.81 8.65
C GLY A 420 25.40 -12.98 7.71
N GLN A 421 24.62 -13.18 6.63
CA GLN A 421 24.97 -14.14 5.58
C GLN A 421 26.15 -13.66 4.69
N PRO A 422 26.07 -12.56 3.91
CA PRO A 422 27.21 -12.04 3.14
C PRO A 422 28.37 -11.52 4.00
N LEU A 423 28.12 -11.20 5.28
CA LEU A 423 29.15 -10.83 6.25
C LEU A 423 29.79 -12.03 6.98
N HIS A 424 29.35 -13.26 6.71
CA HIS A 424 29.87 -14.49 7.35
C HIS A 424 29.84 -14.46 8.90
N ILE A 425 28.89 -13.74 9.49
CA ILE A 425 28.71 -13.62 10.94
C ILE A 425 27.41 -14.28 11.41
N SER A 426 27.52 -15.05 12.49
CA SER A 426 26.38 -15.74 13.12
C SER A 426 25.46 -14.73 13.80
N THR A 427 24.17 -15.04 13.90
CA THR A 427 23.22 -14.16 14.61
C THR A 427 23.52 -14.11 16.11
N PHE A 428 23.31 -12.94 16.70
CA PHE A 428 23.39 -12.65 18.14
C PHE A 428 22.17 -11.79 18.53
N THR A 429 21.82 -11.73 19.81
CA THR A 429 20.72 -10.89 20.29
C THR A 429 21.12 -9.41 20.34
N MET A 430 20.15 -8.53 20.53
CA MET A 430 20.39 -7.12 20.81
C MET A 430 21.08 -6.94 22.17
N ASP A 431 20.70 -7.75 23.16
CA ASP A 431 21.27 -7.72 24.50
C ASP A 431 22.73 -8.20 24.50
N ASP A 432 23.11 -9.18 23.66
CA ASP A 432 24.51 -9.59 23.47
C ASP A 432 25.38 -8.45 22.92
N TYR A 433 24.88 -7.74 21.89
CA TYR A 433 25.59 -6.62 21.28
C TYR A 433 25.69 -5.41 22.23
N GLU A 434 24.61 -5.16 22.97
CA GLU A 434 24.54 -4.14 24.01
C GLU A 434 25.56 -4.38 25.14
N ALA A 435 25.75 -5.63 25.56
CA ALA A 435 26.78 -6.03 26.53
C ALA A 435 28.19 -5.97 25.94
N ALA A 436 28.38 -6.44 24.70
CA ALA A 436 29.67 -6.40 24.01
C ALA A 436 30.21 -4.98 23.82
N LEU A 437 29.37 -3.99 23.48
CA LEU A 437 29.78 -2.57 23.41
C LEU A 437 30.23 -2.01 24.77
N ARG A 438 29.68 -2.55 25.87
CA ARG A 438 30.04 -2.18 27.26
C ARG A 438 31.24 -2.94 27.82
N HIS A 439 31.74 -3.96 27.12
CA HIS A 439 32.95 -4.67 27.50
C HIS A 439 34.15 -3.71 27.57
N SER A 440 34.78 -3.65 28.74
CA SER A 440 35.74 -2.61 29.14
C SER A 440 37.06 -3.17 29.69
N VAL A 441 37.28 -4.49 29.55
CA VAL A 441 38.48 -5.20 29.99
C VAL A 441 39.27 -5.67 28.74
N ILE A 442 40.57 -5.92 28.88
CA ILE A 442 41.42 -6.43 27.80
C ILE A 442 41.52 -7.98 27.78
N ASP A 443 41.38 -8.62 28.94
CA ASP A 443 41.48 -10.06 29.14
C ASP A 443 40.39 -10.50 30.17
N PRO A 444 39.50 -11.47 29.84
CA PRO A 444 39.36 -12.14 28.55
C PRO A 444 38.82 -11.21 27.45
N PRO A 445 39.38 -11.22 26.22
CA PRO A 445 38.93 -10.35 25.13
C PRO A 445 37.56 -10.75 24.60
N CYS A 446 36.73 -9.77 24.23
CA CYS A 446 35.37 -10.00 23.71
C CYS A 446 35.36 -10.66 22.31
N PRO A 447 34.91 -11.92 22.15
CA PRO A 447 34.94 -12.61 20.86
C PRO A 447 33.92 -12.02 19.86
N LEU A 448 32.78 -11.51 20.34
CA LEU A 448 31.75 -10.91 19.49
C LEU A 448 32.26 -9.64 18.78
N LEU A 449 32.92 -8.72 19.49
CA LEU A 449 33.54 -7.53 18.88
C LEU A 449 34.64 -7.89 17.88
N ALA A 450 35.54 -8.82 18.24
CA ALA A 450 36.64 -9.23 17.38
C ALA A 450 36.15 -9.85 16.06
N GLU A 451 35.08 -10.67 16.10
CA GLU A 451 34.42 -11.19 14.90
C GLU A 451 33.72 -10.09 14.10
N ILE A 452 32.92 -9.22 14.74
CA ILE A 452 32.22 -8.09 14.06
C ILE A 452 33.22 -7.22 13.28
N HIS A 453 34.27 -6.73 13.95
CA HIS A 453 35.26 -5.86 13.32
C HIS A 453 36.03 -6.57 12.22
N SER A 454 36.48 -7.82 12.45
CA SER A 454 37.18 -8.59 11.42
C SER A 454 36.34 -8.79 10.17
N THR A 455 35.06 -9.11 10.33
CA THR A 455 34.11 -9.28 9.21
C THR A 455 33.88 -7.97 8.46
N LEU A 456 33.75 -6.84 9.16
CA LEU A 456 33.63 -5.52 8.52
C LEU A 456 34.93 -5.13 7.80
N ILE A 457 36.09 -5.34 8.42
CA ILE A 457 37.40 -5.12 7.80
C ILE A 457 37.55 -5.96 6.52
N TYR A 458 37.23 -7.25 6.54
CA TYR A 458 37.27 -8.10 5.35
C TYR A 458 36.32 -7.64 4.24
N ASN A 459 35.15 -7.12 4.60
CA ASN A 459 34.18 -6.57 3.66
C ASN A 459 34.67 -5.25 3.03
N LEU A 460 35.24 -4.35 3.84
CA LEU A 460 35.71 -3.03 3.42
C LEU A 460 36.95 -3.09 2.51
N ARG A 461 37.75 -4.17 2.55
CA ARG A 461 38.78 -4.48 1.53
C ARG A 461 38.24 -4.57 0.10
N THR A 462 36.91 -4.65 -0.09
CA THR A 462 36.25 -4.66 -1.41
C THR A 462 35.60 -3.32 -1.80
N VAL A 463 35.64 -2.33 -0.91
CA VAL A 463 35.10 -0.99 -1.11
C VAL A 463 36.23 -0.06 -1.59
N PRO A 464 36.06 0.71 -2.68
CA PRO A 464 37.07 1.67 -3.12
C PRO A 464 37.37 2.75 -2.07
N SER A 465 38.64 3.08 -1.91
CA SER A 465 39.15 4.10 -0.98
C SER A 465 40.37 4.81 -1.55
N SER A 466 40.67 6.00 -1.01
CA SER A 466 41.89 6.74 -1.28
C SER A 466 42.84 6.57 -0.09
N ARG A 467 44.05 6.06 -0.35
CA ARG A 467 45.00 5.80 0.74
C ARG A 467 45.35 7.08 1.50
N HIS A 468 45.33 7.00 2.82
CA HIS A 468 45.55 8.12 3.74
C HIS A 468 44.48 9.23 3.71
N SER A 469 43.25 8.97 3.24
CA SER A 469 42.14 9.94 3.29
C SER A 469 41.96 10.62 4.65
N ALA A 470 42.17 9.91 5.75
CA ALA A 470 42.11 10.51 7.09
C ALA A 470 43.23 11.53 7.34
N VAL A 471 44.47 11.22 6.93
CA VAL A 471 45.63 12.11 7.09
C VAL A 471 45.48 13.37 6.24
N ILE A 472 45.03 13.21 5.00
CA ILE A 472 44.77 14.33 4.08
C ILE A 472 43.70 15.23 4.69
N SER A 473 42.54 14.66 5.07
CA SER A 473 41.43 15.41 5.66
C SER A 473 41.76 16.05 7.01
N LEU A 474 42.71 15.52 7.79
CA LEU A 474 43.19 16.13 9.03
C LEU A 474 44.15 17.29 8.77
N THR A 475 45.05 17.15 7.79
CA THR A 475 46.04 18.19 7.41
C THR A 475 45.42 19.33 6.59
N GLU A 476 44.29 19.10 5.93
CA GLU A 476 43.52 20.15 5.23
C GLU A 476 42.63 20.98 6.19
N ALA A 477 42.43 20.52 7.43
CA ALA A 477 41.77 21.29 8.49
C ALA A 477 42.81 22.08 9.31
N GLU A 478 42.39 23.21 9.89
CA GLU A 478 43.25 24.20 10.54
C GLU A 478 44.27 23.57 11.52
N ASN A 479 45.57 23.72 11.20
CA ASN A 479 46.68 22.99 11.82
C ASN A 479 46.71 23.03 13.36
N ASP A 480 46.32 24.16 13.97
CA ASP A 480 46.45 24.43 15.41
C ASP A 480 45.42 23.70 16.29
N ARG A 481 44.55 22.85 15.72
CA ARG A 481 43.47 22.18 16.46
C ARG A 481 43.96 21.05 17.37
N VAL A 482 44.38 21.39 18.59
CA VAL A 482 44.66 20.44 19.66
C VAL A 482 43.36 19.77 20.15
N VAL A 483 43.37 18.43 20.28
CA VAL A 483 42.23 17.62 20.78
C VAL A 483 42.73 16.64 21.82
N LEU A 484 42.07 16.60 23.00
CA LEU A 484 42.45 15.76 24.16
C LEU A 484 43.93 15.89 24.59
N GLY A 485 44.57 17.04 24.31
CA GLY A 485 45.97 17.31 24.63
C GLY A 485 46.99 16.96 23.54
N VAL A 486 46.55 16.40 22.41
CA VAL A 486 47.41 16.03 21.26
C VAL A 486 47.15 16.97 20.08
N SER A 487 48.20 17.42 19.39
CA SER A 487 48.10 18.22 18.16
C SER A 487 47.80 17.36 16.93
N THR A 488 47.32 18.00 15.86
CA THR A 488 47.10 17.33 14.57
C THR A 488 48.41 16.72 14.01
N GLU A 489 49.54 17.40 14.18
CA GLU A 489 50.85 16.93 13.71
C GLU A 489 51.34 15.68 14.48
N GLU A 490 51.23 15.67 15.81
CA GLU A 490 51.57 14.51 16.64
C GLU A 490 50.67 13.30 16.33
N LEU A 491 49.37 13.53 16.16
CA LEU A 491 48.41 12.49 15.79
C LEU A 491 48.73 11.89 14.41
N VAL A 492 49.01 12.74 13.41
CA VAL A 492 49.39 12.31 12.06
C VAL A 492 50.72 11.54 12.08
N SER A 493 51.68 11.96 12.90
CA SER A 493 52.97 11.26 13.05
C SER A 493 52.78 9.84 13.59
N VAL A 494 51.99 9.64 14.65
CA VAL A 494 51.72 8.30 15.21
C VAL A 494 50.82 7.45 14.27
N LEU A 495 49.88 8.09 13.58
CA LEU A 495 49.02 7.44 12.57
C LEU A 495 49.80 6.97 11.34
N ALA A 496 50.97 7.56 11.04
CA ALA A 496 51.81 7.17 9.90
C ALA A 496 52.27 5.71 10.00
N ASP A 497 52.73 5.27 11.17
CA ASP A 497 53.31 3.93 11.38
C ASP A 497 52.27 2.82 11.55
N ILE A 498 51.07 3.16 12.03
CA ILE A 498 50.03 2.19 12.43
C ILE A 498 49.04 1.92 11.26
N GLY A 499 48.49 0.70 11.22
CA GLY A 499 47.48 0.28 10.25
C GLY A 499 47.99 -0.01 8.83
N ASN A 500 49.30 0.06 8.62
CA ASN A 500 49.91 -0.13 7.29
C ASN A 500 49.71 -1.56 6.76
N ASN A 501 49.31 -1.66 5.48
CA ASN A 501 48.99 -2.93 4.79
C ASN A 501 47.82 -3.75 5.41
N TRP A 502 46.89 -3.13 6.13
CA TRP A 502 45.71 -3.78 6.71
C TRP A 502 44.90 -4.64 5.72
N GLU A 503 44.86 -4.27 4.43
CA GLU A 503 44.31 -5.07 3.31
C GLU A 503 44.80 -6.53 3.30
N ARG A 504 46.02 -6.77 3.77
CA ARG A 504 46.73 -8.06 3.74
C ARG A 504 46.81 -8.74 5.11
N ALA A 505 46.35 -8.09 6.18
CA ALA A 505 46.38 -8.64 7.53
C ALA A 505 45.55 -9.94 7.63
N PRO A 506 46.12 -11.07 8.12
CA PRO A 506 45.42 -12.35 8.20
C PRO A 506 44.66 -12.49 9.53
N LEU A 507 43.46 -11.90 9.62
CA LEU A 507 42.58 -11.97 10.80
C LEU A 507 41.91 -13.36 10.93
N ARG A 508 42.71 -14.37 11.27
CA ARG A 508 42.33 -15.78 11.33
C ARG A 508 41.42 -16.07 12.53
N HIS A 509 40.36 -16.86 12.30
CA HIS A 509 39.41 -17.25 13.34
C HIS A 509 40.03 -18.14 14.45
N PRO A 510 40.88 -19.15 14.16
CA PRO A 510 41.56 -19.92 15.21
C PRO A 510 42.45 -19.09 16.13
N ASP A 511 43.04 -18.01 15.60
CA ASP A 511 43.96 -17.12 16.32
C ASP A 511 43.22 -16.00 17.08
N GLY A 512 41.92 -16.20 17.39
CA GLY A 512 41.09 -15.21 18.09
C GLY A 512 40.90 -13.89 17.34
N ARG A 513 41.14 -13.86 16.02
CA ARG A 513 41.20 -12.65 15.17
C ARG A 513 42.29 -11.64 15.56
N TYR A 514 43.39 -12.10 16.17
CA TYR A 514 44.52 -11.26 16.58
C TYR A 514 44.94 -10.23 15.50
N GLY A 515 45.12 -8.96 15.90
CA GLY A 515 45.55 -7.87 15.02
C GLY A 515 44.43 -7.13 14.28
N TRP A 516 43.17 -7.29 14.72
CA TRP A 516 42.03 -6.59 14.13
C TRP A 516 42.01 -5.12 14.53
N GLU A 517 42.57 -4.77 15.70
CA GLU A 517 42.62 -3.42 16.26
C GLU A 517 43.53 -2.50 15.45
N GLU A 518 44.72 -2.97 15.07
CA GLU A 518 45.62 -2.25 14.15
C GLU A 518 45.05 -2.22 12.73
N SER A 519 44.37 -3.29 12.31
CA SER A 519 43.69 -3.35 11.01
C SER A 519 42.50 -2.38 10.92
N LEU A 520 41.83 -2.09 12.03
CA LEU A 520 40.80 -1.07 12.15
C LEU A 520 41.39 0.33 11.93
N ILE A 521 42.55 0.65 12.51
CA ILE A 521 43.23 1.93 12.26
C ILE A 521 43.55 2.09 10.77
N GLY A 522 44.04 1.05 10.11
CA GLY A 522 44.27 1.08 8.65
C GLY A 522 42.99 1.33 7.85
N CYS A 523 41.89 0.69 8.24
CA CYS A 523 40.58 0.91 7.62
C CYS A 523 40.06 2.35 7.83
N LEU A 524 40.23 2.94 9.03
CA LEU A 524 39.88 4.34 9.27
C LEU A 524 40.79 5.29 8.47
N LYS A 525 42.10 5.01 8.42
CA LYS A 525 43.13 5.78 7.71
C LYS A 525 42.83 5.97 6.22
N ASP A 526 42.21 4.98 5.58
CA ASP A 526 41.91 4.98 4.14
C ASP A 526 40.44 5.30 3.78
N HIS A 527 39.47 5.12 4.70
CA HIS A 527 38.04 5.36 4.39
C HIS A 527 37.44 6.61 5.06
N ALA A 528 37.99 7.10 6.17
CA ALA A 528 37.40 8.19 6.95
C ALA A 528 37.92 9.58 6.55
N THR A 529 37.06 10.58 6.68
CA THR A 529 37.34 12.02 6.56
C THR A 529 36.58 12.78 7.64
N LEU A 530 36.91 14.06 7.88
CA LEU A 530 36.16 14.90 8.81
C LEU A 530 34.72 15.18 8.35
N GLU A 531 34.41 15.02 7.06
CA GLU A 531 33.06 15.11 6.52
C GLU A 531 32.23 13.84 6.83
N ASN A 532 32.76 12.65 6.53
CA ASN A 532 32.01 11.40 6.69
C ASN A 532 32.11 10.78 8.10
N PHE A 533 33.05 11.25 8.92
CA PHE A 533 33.28 10.80 10.29
C PHE A 533 33.73 11.97 11.18
N PRO A 534 32.83 12.91 11.59
CA PRO A 534 33.21 14.16 12.25
C PRO A 534 34.00 14.03 13.57
N ARG A 535 33.94 12.88 14.24
CA ARG A 535 34.72 12.56 15.46
C ARG A 535 36.05 11.85 15.18
N LEU A 536 36.52 11.82 13.92
CA LEU A 536 37.76 11.18 13.46
C LEU A 536 38.97 11.50 14.35
N GLN A 537 39.27 12.79 14.53
CA GLN A 537 40.43 13.25 15.31
C GLN A 537 40.34 12.78 16.77
N GLU A 538 39.17 12.95 17.40
CA GLU A 538 38.90 12.59 18.79
C GLU A 538 39.05 11.08 19.03
N ILE A 539 38.45 10.27 18.16
CA ILE A 539 38.45 8.80 18.26
C ILE A 539 39.82 8.21 17.95
N LEU A 540 40.54 8.73 16.93
CA LEU A 540 41.92 8.31 16.68
C LEU A 540 42.84 8.70 17.83
N THR A 541 42.66 9.88 18.44
CA THR A 541 43.46 10.28 19.61
C THR A 541 43.23 9.33 20.78
N ARG A 542 41.98 8.96 21.10
CA ARG A 542 41.70 7.95 22.14
C ARG A 542 42.25 6.56 21.84
N LEU A 543 42.29 6.16 20.56
CA LEU A 543 42.81 4.88 20.11
C LEU A 543 44.35 4.80 20.04
N LEU A 544 45.04 5.93 19.83
CA LEU A 544 46.49 5.97 19.61
C LEU A 544 47.27 6.54 20.79
N PHE A 545 46.60 7.16 21.78
CA PHE A 545 47.25 7.76 22.94
C PHE A 545 46.60 7.34 24.26
N ALA A 546 47.44 7.19 25.29
CA ALA A 546 47.05 6.96 26.68
C ALA A 546 47.27 8.22 27.54
N PRO A 547 46.56 8.34 28.68
CA PRO A 547 46.85 9.36 29.67
C PRO A 547 48.24 9.13 30.29
N GLU A 548 48.87 10.22 30.70
CA GLU A 548 50.15 10.18 31.40
C GLU A 548 49.97 9.50 32.77
N SER A 549 50.78 8.48 33.07
CA SER A 549 50.62 7.69 34.30
C SER A 549 51.14 8.45 35.50
N GLU A 550 50.32 8.65 36.54
CA GLU A 550 50.82 9.16 37.82
C GLU A 550 51.89 8.20 38.38
N PRO A 551 53.12 8.68 38.69
CA PRO A 551 54.07 7.88 39.45
C PRO A 551 53.50 7.66 40.85
N GLN A 552 53.54 6.41 41.34
CA GLN A 552 52.85 5.98 42.56
C GLN A 552 53.05 6.94 43.75
N ALA A 553 52.00 7.71 44.07
CA ALA A 553 52.05 8.70 45.14
C ALA A 553 52.15 8.01 46.51
N ALA A 554 53.33 8.09 47.12
CA ALA A 554 53.53 7.68 48.50
C ALA A 554 52.80 8.64 49.46
N SER A 555 51.67 8.17 50.00
CA SER A 555 51.02 8.63 51.24
C SER A 555 51.15 10.13 51.62
N SER A 556 50.20 10.96 51.18
CA SER A 556 49.84 12.17 51.92
C SER A 556 48.38 12.56 51.69
N SER A 557 47.64 12.79 52.78
CA SER A 557 46.24 13.20 52.77
C SER A 557 46.08 14.72 52.93
N SER A 558 45.30 15.37 52.06
CA SER A 558 44.79 16.72 52.28
C SER A 558 43.40 16.89 51.64
N ASN A 559 42.52 17.63 52.32
CA ASN A 559 41.09 17.68 51.99
C ASN A 559 40.78 18.58 50.78
N ALA A 560 39.72 18.23 50.06
CA ALA A 560 39.18 19.05 48.97
C ALA A 560 38.26 20.17 49.47
N THR A 561 38.07 21.21 48.65
CA THR A 561 36.95 22.18 48.72
C THR A 561 36.68 22.70 47.30
N PRO A 562 35.44 22.70 46.79
CA PRO A 562 35.17 23.00 45.38
C PRO A 562 35.00 24.49 45.08
N ALA A 563 35.47 24.92 43.90
CA ALA A 563 35.16 26.20 43.27
C ALA A 563 34.94 25.98 41.76
N ALA A 564 34.06 26.77 41.14
CA ALA A 564 33.43 26.38 39.86
C ALA A 564 34.07 26.98 38.60
N SER A 565 34.39 26.13 37.63
CA SER A 565 34.39 26.40 36.17
C SER A 565 34.54 25.06 35.42
N PRO A 566 34.01 24.92 34.19
CA PRO A 566 34.16 23.70 33.40
C PRO A 566 35.55 23.63 32.77
N VAL A 567 36.56 23.33 33.59
CA VAL A 567 37.89 22.92 33.13
C VAL A 567 37.81 21.44 32.73
N LEU A 568 38.46 21.05 31.64
CA LEU A 568 38.61 19.64 31.27
C LEU A 568 39.33 18.89 32.40
N ASP A 569 38.77 17.78 32.87
CA ASP A 569 39.41 16.98 33.91
C ASP A 569 40.79 16.50 33.45
N ILE A 570 41.77 16.56 34.36
CA ILE A 570 43.18 16.25 34.07
C ILE A 570 43.36 14.81 33.54
N HIS A 571 42.40 13.92 33.85
CA HIS A 571 42.36 12.54 33.39
C HIS A 571 42.02 12.34 31.90
N ASP A 572 41.45 13.34 31.22
CA ASP A 572 41.13 13.28 29.77
C ASP A 572 42.31 13.73 28.87
N ILE A 573 43.42 14.18 29.46
CA ILE A 573 44.62 14.60 28.72
C ILE A 573 45.44 13.36 28.32
N LEU A 574 45.45 13.06 27.03
CA LEU A 574 46.21 11.98 26.41
C LEU A 574 47.54 12.53 25.87
N LYS A 575 48.63 11.77 26.06
CA LYS A 575 49.98 12.19 25.62
C LYS A 575 50.89 11.04 25.19
N VAL A 576 50.68 9.83 25.73
CA VAL A 576 51.64 8.72 25.55
C VAL A 576 51.20 7.85 24.36
N PRO A 577 51.95 7.78 23.25
CA PRO A 577 51.61 6.91 22.12
C PRO A 577 51.46 5.45 22.57
N SER A 578 50.41 4.78 22.11
CA SER A 578 49.96 3.49 22.64
C SER A 578 49.37 2.59 21.53
N SER A 579 49.37 1.27 21.74
CA SER A 579 48.79 0.34 20.77
C SER A 579 47.26 0.42 20.76
N PRO A 580 46.60 0.40 19.58
CA PRO A 580 45.14 0.33 19.45
C PRO A 580 44.50 -0.77 20.30
N ARG A 581 45.18 -1.91 20.47
CA ARG A 581 44.74 -3.05 21.29
C ARG A 581 44.61 -2.70 22.78
N ASP A 582 45.54 -1.92 23.31
CA ASP A 582 45.56 -1.46 24.69
C ASP A 582 44.63 -0.26 24.93
N ARG A 583 44.02 0.29 23.87
CA ARG A 583 43.14 1.47 23.93
C ARG A 583 41.68 1.17 23.57
N TYR A 584 41.39 0.27 22.63
CA TYR A 584 40.02 0.02 22.14
C TYR A 584 39.05 -0.35 23.27
N HIS A 585 39.47 -1.20 24.20
CA HIS A 585 38.61 -1.61 25.33
C HIS A 585 38.26 -0.42 26.24
N THR A 586 39.14 0.59 26.35
CA THR A 586 38.91 1.81 27.15
C THR A 586 37.98 2.84 26.49
N LEU A 587 37.67 2.70 25.19
CA LEU A 587 36.71 3.58 24.52
C LEU A 587 35.32 3.50 25.16
N SER A 588 34.63 4.64 25.17
CA SER A 588 33.23 4.70 25.57
C SER A 588 32.37 3.79 24.66
N PRO A 589 31.25 3.23 25.15
CA PRO A 589 30.33 2.46 24.30
C PRO A 589 29.79 3.27 23.12
N VAL A 590 29.68 4.60 23.27
CA VAL A 590 29.29 5.55 22.21
C VAL A 590 30.38 5.64 21.13
N ASP A 591 31.66 5.73 21.51
CA ASP A 591 32.79 5.82 20.57
C ASP A 591 32.96 4.50 19.81
N LYS A 592 32.88 3.36 20.51
CA LYS A 592 32.88 2.00 19.92
C LYS A 592 31.76 1.85 18.88
N LEU A 593 30.56 2.33 19.22
CA LEU A 593 29.41 2.35 18.33
C LEU A 593 29.56 3.35 17.17
N THR A 594 30.21 4.50 17.39
CA THR A 594 30.47 5.51 16.35
C THR A 594 31.34 4.91 15.25
N ILE A 595 32.42 4.21 15.63
CA ILE A 595 33.27 3.43 14.72
C ILE A 595 32.44 2.38 13.96
N LEU A 596 31.68 1.55 14.68
CA LEU A 596 30.91 0.45 14.06
C LEU A 596 29.81 0.95 13.13
N SER A 597 29.12 2.05 13.46
CA SER A 597 28.12 2.67 12.60
C SER A 597 28.73 3.21 11.31
N PHE A 598 29.92 3.84 11.39
CA PHE A 598 30.67 4.28 10.21
C PHE A 598 31.06 3.09 9.32
N MET A 599 31.64 2.03 9.90
CA MET A 599 32.03 0.83 9.15
C MET A 599 30.82 0.12 8.52
N CYS A 600 29.68 0.04 9.20
CA CYS A 600 28.45 -0.51 8.65
C CYS A 600 27.94 0.32 7.47
N ASN A 601 27.92 1.66 7.58
CA ASN A 601 27.52 2.55 6.49
C ASN A 601 28.40 2.39 5.25
N MET A 602 29.73 2.28 5.42
CA MET A 602 30.64 2.02 4.30
C MET A 602 30.44 0.61 3.72
N ALA A 603 30.21 -0.41 4.56
CA ALA A 603 30.02 -1.79 4.15
C ALA A 603 28.75 -2.02 3.29
N VAL A 604 27.71 -1.16 3.41
CA VAL A 604 26.54 -1.16 2.49
C VAL A 604 26.97 -1.09 1.02
N SER A 605 28.03 -0.33 0.70
CA SER A 605 28.55 -0.17 -0.67
C SER A 605 29.35 -1.37 -1.21
N SER A 606 29.54 -2.40 -0.39
CA SER A 606 30.35 -3.57 -0.76
C SER A 606 29.68 -4.45 -1.80
N LYS A 607 30.48 -5.02 -2.70
CA LYS A 607 30.03 -5.95 -3.74
C LYS A 607 29.31 -7.17 -3.16
N ALA A 608 29.73 -7.65 -1.98
CA ALA A 608 29.10 -8.79 -1.31
C ALA A 608 27.67 -8.50 -0.84
N ILE A 609 27.41 -7.29 -0.33
CA ILE A 609 26.07 -6.88 0.12
C ILE A 609 25.18 -6.56 -1.08
N HIS A 610 25.68 -5.85 -2.11
CA HIS A 610 24.90 -5.59 -3.32
C HIS A 610 24.40 -6.88 -4.01
N ILE A 611 25.28 -7.88 -4.21
CA ILE A 611 24.89 -9.18 -4.79
C ILE A 611 23.84 -9.89 -3.91
N HIS A 612 23.94 -9.78 -2.58
CA HIS A 612 22.95 -10.35 -1.67
C HIS A 612 21.59 -9.64 -1.74
N MET A 613 21.58 -8.31 -1.89
CA MET A 613 20.35 -7.53 -2.07
C MET A 613 19.65 -7.87 -3.39
N GLU A 614 20.38 -7.96 -4.50
CA GLU A 614 19.86 -8.38 -5.81
C GLU A 614 19.20 -9.77 -5.72
N ALA A 615 19.89 -10.75 -5.14
CA ALA A 615 19.35 -12.10 -4.92
C ALA A 615 18.09 -12.10 -4.02
N CYS A 616 18.01 -11.19 -3.04
CA CYS A 616 16.81 -11.02 -2.23
C CYS A 616 15.63 -10.41 -3.03
N GLU A 617 15.87 -9.47 -3.94
CA GLU A 617 14.83 -8.91 -4.80
C GLU A 617 14.28 -9.92 -5.82
N GLU A 618 15.14 -10.79 -6.38
CA GLU A 618 14.73 -11.91 -7.22
C GLU A 618 13.85 -12.90 -6.45
N GLN A 619 14.30 -13.33 -5.26
CA GLN A 619 13.54 -14.25 -4.41
C GLN A 619 12.21 -13.66 -3.94
N LEU A 620 12.18 -12.38 -3.54
CA LEU A 620 10.94 -11.65 -3.25
C LEU A 620 9.99 -11.63 -4.47
N THR A 621 10.52 -11.58 -5.69
CA THR A 621 9.73 -11.62 -6.92
C THR A 621 9.21 -13.02 -7.23
N ALA A 622 9.94 -14.08 -6.86
CA ALA A 622 9.44 -15.45 -6.89
C ALA A 622 8.32 -15.67 -5.86
N LEU A 623 8.53 -15.28 -4.59
CA LEU A 623 7.55 -15.41 -3.51
C LEU A 623 6.27 -14.59 -3.77
N ARG A 624 6.34 -13.46 -4.49
CA ARG A 624 5.14 -12.73 -4.96
C ARG A 624 4.27 -13.59 -5.89
N LYS A 625 4.88 -14.32 -6.82
CA LYS A 625 4.17 -15.22 -7.76
C LYS A 625 3.56 -16.41 -7.00
N GLU A 626 4.37 -17.06 -6.15
CA GLU A 626 3.91 -18.18 -5.32
C GLU A 626 2.76 -17.76 -4.39
N LYS A 627 2.85 -16.59 -3.75
CA LYS A 627 1.77 -16.07 -2.90
C LYS A 627 0.46 -15.87 -3.66
N ILE A 628 0.52 -15.38 -4.90
CA ILE A 628 -0.67 -15.21 -5.75
C ILE A 628 -1.27 -16.58 -6.10
N GLU A 629 -0.43 -17.57 -6.43
CA GLU A 629 -0.88 -18.93 -6.73
C GLU A 629 -1.49 -19.65 -5.52
N VAL A 630 -0.84 -19.61 -4.35
CA VAL A 630 -1.36 -20.19 -3.11
C VAL A 630 -2.69 -19.56 -2.71
N ASN A 631 -2.85 -18.25 -2.85
CA ASN A 631 -4.15 -17.59 -2.59
C ASN A 631 -5.22 -17.92 -3.64
N ARG A 632 -4.85 -18.11 -4.91
CA ARG A 632 -5.76 -18.58 -5.97
C ARG A 632 -6.28 -19.98 -5.66
N SER A 633 -5.41 -20.93 -5.33
CA SER A 633 -5.80 -22.29 -4.99
C SER A 633 -6.58 -22.35 -3.68
N LYS A 634 -6.22 -21.54 -2.68
CA LYS A 634 -7.00 -21.41 -1.43
C LYS A 634 -8.42 -20.91 -1.71
N LYS A 635 -8.58 -19.89 -2.56
CA LYS A 635 -9.91 -19.40 -2.96
C LYS A 635 -10.72 -20.50 -3.66
N ALA A 636 -10.11 -21.25 -4.58
CA ALA A 636 -10.79 -22.33 -5.30
C ALA A 636 -11.37 -23.38 -4.34
N PHE A 637 -10.57 -23.92 -3.41
CA PHE A 637 -11.07 -24.90 -2.43
C PHE A 637 -12.12 -24.32 -1.46
N VAL A 638 -12.04 -23.03 -1.12
CA VAL A 638 -13.08 -22.36 -0.30
C VAL A 638 -14.39 -22.18 -1.09
N GLU A 639 -14.30 -21.89 -2.39
CA GLU A 639 -15.46 -21.79 -3.29
C GLU A 639 -16.11 -23.17 -3.52
N GLU A 640 -15.31 -24.22 -3.63
CA GLU A 640 -15.73 -25.63 -3.73
C GLU A 640 -16.42 -26.12 -2.43
N MET A 641 -15.87 -25.83 -1.25
CA MET A 641 -16.54 -26.10 0.03
C MET A 641 -17.86 -25.33 0.18
N ALA A 642 -17.95 -24.10 -0.33
CA ALA A 642 -19.16 -23.31 -0.30
C ALA A 642 -20.27 -23.90 -1.21
N ILE A 643 -19.89 -24.46 -2.37
CA ILE A 643 -20.81 -25.17 -3.27
C ILE A 643 -21.37 -26.42 -2.58
N LEU A 644 -20.50 -27.31 -2.09
CA LEU A 644 -20.91 -28.54 -1.38
C LEU A 644 -21.79 -28.25 -0.15
N SER A 645 -21.51 -27.16 0.57
CA SER A 645 -22.34 -26.69 1.70
C SER A 645 -23.69 -26.14 1.23
N GLY A 646 -23.72 -25.41 0.12
CA GLY A 646 -24.95 -24.86 -0.47
C GLY A 646 -25.91 -25.93 -0.96
N GLU A 647 -25.40 -26.96 -1.63
CA GLU A 647 -26.19 -28.11 -2.12
C GLU A 647 -26.83 -28.88 -0.96
N SER A 648 -26.15 -29.01 0.18
CA SER A 648 -26.70 -29.69 1.37
C SER A 648 -27.96 -29.03 1.96
N ASN A 649 -28.13 -27.70 1.77
CA ASN A 649 -29.29 -26.95 2.22
C ASN A 649 -30.43 -26.89 1.17
N GLY A 650 -30.27 -27.50 0.00
CA GLY A 650 -31.17 -27.36 -1.14
C GLY A 650 -32.52 -28.11 -1.07
N THR A 651 -32.90 -28.69 0.07
CA THR A 651 -34.15 -29.46 0.21
C THR A 651 -35.26 -28.66 0.91
N PRO A 652 -36.43 -28.43 0.27
CA PRO A 652 -37.55 -27.76 0.93
C PRO A 652 -38.12 -28.61 2.06
N LYS A 653 -38.24 -28.04 3.26
CA LYS A 653 -39.13 -28.59 4.30
C LYS A 653 -40.59 -28.34 3.90
N PRO A 654 -41.46 -29.36 3.83
CA PRO A 654 -42.90 -29.12 3.92
C PRO A 654 -43.24 -28.65 5.34
N ASN A 655 -44.14 -27.67 5.47
CA ASN A 655 -44.57 -27.13 6.76
C ASN A 655 -45.65 -28.00 7.40
N GLY A 656 -45.64 -28.09 8.74
CA GLY A 656 -46.84 -28.38 9.55
C GLY A 656 -46.83 -29.67 10.36
N ALA A 657 -46.24 -29.63 11.55
CA ALA A 657 -46.64 -30.38 12.76
C ALA A 657 -45.98 -29.72 13.99
N GLU A 658 -46.51 -30.00 15.19
CA GLU A 658 -46.09 -29.40 16.46
C GLU A 658 -45.14 -30.33 17.27
N GLU A 659 -44.89 -29.95 18.53
CA GLU A 659 -44.25 -30.71 19.63
C GLU A 659 -42.72 -30.81 19.71
N ASP A 660 -42.27 -31.22 20.91
CA ASP A 660 -40.99 -30.92 21.54
C ASP A 660 -39.79 -31.77 21.07
N GLY A 661 -38.61 -31.16 21.13
CA GLY A 661 -37.32 -31.79 20.87
C GLY A 661 -36.51 -32.07 22.13
N VAL A 662 -36.87 -33.11 22.89
CA VAL A 662 -35.96 -33.72 23.88
C VAL A 662 -34.76 -34.37 23.17
N ALA A 663 -33.60 -34.37 23.81
CA ALA A 663 -32.32 -34.78 23.19
C ALA A 663 -32.31 -36.25 22.71
N PRO A 664 -31.61 -36.56 21.60
CA PRO A 664 -31.49 -37.91 21.08
C PRO A 664 -30.51 -38.76 21.91
N SER A 665 -30.86 -40.02 22.14
CA SER A 665 -29.94 -41.03 22.67
C SER A 665 -29.85 -42.24 21.72
N GLU A 666 -28.67 -42.86 21.75
CA GLU A 666 -28.10 -43.83 20.83
C GLU A 666 -28.78 -45.22 20.71
N LEU A 667 -28.33 -45.97 19.69
CA LEU A 667 -28.21 -47.44 19.60
C LEU A 667 -29.49 -48.29 19.75
N SER A 668 -29.87 -49.08 18.75
CA SER A 668 -29.13 -50.32 18.42
C SER A 668 -29.62 -50.96 17.11
N ASP A 669 -28.86 -51.91 16.57
CA ASP A 669 -29.18 -52.69 15.37
C ASP A 669 -29.03 -54.19 15.69
N ALA A 670 -30.06 -55.01 15.42
CA ALA A 670 -30.11 -56.43 15.79
C ALA A 670 -31.07 -57.21 14.86
N PRO A 671 -30.61 -58.29 14.18
CA PRO A 671 -31.44 -59.00 13.21
C PRO A 671 -32.04 -60.33 13.72
N GLY A 672 -33.35 -60.50 13.50
CA GLY A 672 -33.96 -61.79 13.13
C GLY A 672 -34.28 -62.80 14.24
N SER A 673 -35.57 -63.09 14.41
CA SER A 673 -36.08 -64.43 14.77
C SER A 673 -37.55 -64.52 14.34
N ASP A 674 -37.90 -65.56 13.58
CA ASP A 674 -39.29 -65.85 13.16
C ASP A 674 -40.03 -66.65 14.25
N VAL A 675 -41.33 -66.36 14.44
CA VAL A 675 -42.26 -67.28 15.11
C VAL A 675 -43.65 -67.12 14.48
N ASP A 676 -44.26 -68.22 14.03
CA ASP A 676 -45.62 -68.26 13.49
C ASP A 676 -46.70 -68.26 14.58
N MET A 677 -47.88 -67.71 14.26
CA MET A 677 -49.16 -68.30 14.68
C MET A 677 -50.29 -67.96 13.68
N ASP A 678 -51.30 -68.82 13.59
CA ASP A 678 -52.17 -69.02 12.43
C ASP A 678 -53.66 -68.69 12.71
N THR A 679 -54.54 -68.93 11.73
CA THR A 679 -56.02 -69.03 11.81
C THR A 679 -56.84 -67.70 11.84
N PRO A 680 -58.12 -67.69 11.39
CA PRO A 680 -58.43 -66.89 10.20
C PRO A 680 -59.73 -66.04 10.22
N GLY A 681 -59.92 -65.20 9.19
CA GLY A 681 -61.24 -64.72 8.77
C GLY A 681 -61.28 -63.24 8.36
N GLY A 682 -61.70 -62.94 7.12
CA GLY A 682 -61.92 -61.56 6.66
C GLY A 682 -61.60 -61.30 5.19
N THR A 683 -62.62 -61.41 4.34
CA THR A 683 -62.83 -60.77 3.01
C THR A 683 -61.62 -60.29 2.16
N PRO A 684 -61.47 -60.73 0.88
CA PRO A 684 -60.28 -60.48 0.06
C PRO A 684 -60.18 -59.05 -0.52
N THR A 685 -59.78 -58.08 0.30
CA THR A 685 -59.49 -56.71 -0.16
C THR A 685 -58.11 -56.60 -0.83
N ARG A 686 -58.08 -56.57 -2.17
CA ARG A 686 -56.86 -56.46 -3.00
C ARG A 686 -56.16 -55.09 -2.83
N LYS A 687 -55.32 -54.88 -1.79
CA LYS A 687 -54.30 -53.79 -1.73
C LYS A 687 -53.28 -53.88 -0.55
N PRO A 688 -52.22 -54.73 -0.63
CA PRO A 688 -51.04 -54.51 0.23
C PRO A 688 -49.67 -54.48 -0.48
N LYS A 689 -49.53 -55.05 -1.70
CA LYS A 689 -48.23 -55.12 -2.41
C LYS A 689 -47.66 -53.77 -2.87
N GLU A 690 -48.49 -52.73 -2.94
CA GLU A 690 -48.06 -51.41 -3.43
C GLU A 690 -47.38 -50.57 -2.33
N ASN A 691 -47.97 -50.50 -1.12
CA ASN A 691 -47.40 -49.73 0.00
C ASN A 691 -46.07 -50.32 0.49
N ARG A 692 -45.92 -51.66 0.52
CA ARG A 692 -44.63 -52.31 0.83
C ARG A 692 -43.53 -51.99 -0.22
N ARG A 693 -43.90 -51.73 -1.48
CA ARG A 693 -42.97 -51.26 -2.53
C ARG A 693 -42.65 -49.78 -2.43
N LYS A 694 -43.61 -48.93 -2.03
CA LYS A 694 -43.41 -47.50 -1.80
C LYS A 694 -42.45 -47.26 -0.62
N THR A 695 -42.76 -47.84 0.53
CA THR A 695 -41.90 -47.77 1.74
C THR A 695 -40.50 -48.38 1.55
N ALA A 696 -40.35 -49.42 0.72
CA ALA A 696 -39.03 -49.93 0.34
C ALA A 696 -38.22 -48.90 -0.46
N LYS A 697 -38.82 -48.29 -1.50
CA LYS A 697 -38.18 -47.23 -2.30
C LYS A 697 -37.88 -45.98 -1.47
N GLU A 698 -38.74 -45.60 -0.54
CA GLU A 698 -38.52 -44.48 0.37
C GLU A 698 -37.31 -44.72 1.27
N ARG A 699 -37.15 -45.93 1.81
CA ARG A 699 -35.95 -46.33 2.58
C ARG A 699 -34.68 -46.38 1.72
N GLU A 700 -34.80 -46.82 0.47
CA GLU A 700 -33.69 -46.83 -0.50
C GLU A 700 -33.23 -45.40 -0.86
N ILE A 701 -34.17 -44.50 -1.14
CA ILE A 701 -33.92 -43.07 -1.39
C ILE A 701 -33.35 -42.38 -0.14
N ALA A 702 -33.83 -42.72 1.06
CA ALA A 702 -33.28 -42.20 2.31
C ALA A 702 -31.82 -42.64 2.52
N ARG A 703 -31.52 -43.92 2.31
CA ARG A 703 -30.14 -44.45 2.35
C ARG A 703 -29.24 -43.79 1.31
N ALA A 704 -29.71 -43.59 0.08
CA ALA A 704 -28.96 -42.90 -0.97
C ALA A 704 -28.66 -41.44 -0.62
N LYS A 705 -29.65 -40.69 -0.09
CA LYS A 705 -29.44 -39.32 0.42
C LYS A 705 -28.46 -39.27 1.59
N GLN A 706 -28.55 -40.22 2.53
CA GLN A 706 -27.66 -40.29 3.68
C GLN A 706 -26.21 -40.64 3.27
N ALA A 707 -26.04 -41.51 2.27
CA ALA A 707 -24.73 -41.81 1.68
C ALA A 707 -24.14 -40.59 0.97
N SER A 708 -24.93 -39.90 0.15
CA SER A 708 -24.52 -38.65 -0.54
C SER A 708 -24.12 -37.55 0.45
N ALA A 709 -24.90 -37.32 1.51
CA ALA A 709 -24.56 -36.36 2.56
C ALA A 709 -23.28 -36.74 3.32
N LYS A 710 -23.05 -38.05 3.57
CA LYS A 710 -21.81 -38.55 4.17
C LYS A 710 -20.60 -38.35 3.25
N GLN A 711 -20.77 -38.51 1.93
CA GLN A 711 -19.73 -38.24 0.93
C GLN A 711 -19.39 -36.75 0.87
N ALA A 712 -20.38 -35.86 0.76
CA ALA A 712 -20.16 -34.41 0.76
C ALA A 712 -19.47 -33.91 2.04
N MET A 713 -19.82 -34.46 3.21
CA MET A 713 -19.10 -34.15 4.46
C MET A 713 -17.66 -34.66 4.49
N ALA A 714 -17.36 -35.82 3.87
CA ALA A 714 -15.99 -36.31 3.76
C ALA A 714 -15.13 -35.45 2.81
N GLU A 715 -15.74 -35.01 1.70
CA GLU A 715 -15.10 -34.13 0.71
C GLU A 715 -14.85 -32.73 1.28
N HIS A 716 -15.81 -32.14 2.00
CA HIS A 716 -15.62 -30.88 2.73
C HIS A 716 -14.49 -30.99 3.77
N ARG A 717 -14.34 -32.12 4.47
CA ARG A 717 -13.21 -32.31 5.41
C ARG A 717 -11.87 -32.32 4.68
N ARG A 718 -11.76 -33.06 3.57
CA ARG A 718 -10.56 -33.11 2.71
C ARG A 718 -10.19 -31.74 2.14
N LEU A 719 -11.16 -30.97 1.65
CA LEU A 719 -10.92 -29.62 1.14
C LEU A 719 -10.47 -28.66 2.25
N ASN A 720 -11.04 -28.79 3.45
CA ASN A 720 -10.61 -28.02 4.63
C ASN A 720 -9.16 -28.37 5.02
N GLU A 721 -8.74 -29.65 4.94
CA GLU A 721 -7.35 -30.06 5.17
C GLU A 721 -6.37 -29.45 4.14
N GLU A 722 -6.71 -29.42 2.85
CA GLU A 722 -5.92 -28.75 1.82
C GLU A 722 -5.89 -27.21 2.01
N VAL A 723 -6.99 -26.59 2.47
CA VAL A 723 -7.00 -25.16 2.84
C VAL A 723 -6.06 -24.88 4.01
N ASN A 724 -6.12 -25.66 5.09
CA ASN A 724 -5.22 -25.53 6.25
C ASN A 724 -3.72 -25.70 5.84
N LYS A 725 -3.44 -26.61 4.91
CA LYS A 725 -2.11 -26.84 4.33
C LYS A 725 -1.63 -25.66 3.48
N LEU A 726 -2.51 -25.04 2.70
CA LEU A 726 -2.21 -23.80 1.97
C LEU A 726 -2.04 -22.59 2.90
N GLU A 727 -2.74 -22.54 4.04
CA GLU A 727 -2.52 -21.51 5.07
C GLU A 727 -1.14 -21.63 5.71
N ARG A 728 -0.72 -22.83 6.15
CA ARG A 728 0.64 -23.06 6.67
C ARG A 728 1.72 -22.71 5.64
N ARG A 729 1.47 -22.98 4.35
CA ARG A 729 2.37 -22.56 3.25
C ARG A 729 2.38 -21.04 3.10
N LEU A 730 1.23 -20.38 3.19
CA LEU A 730 1.12 -18.92 3.15
C LEU A 730 1.89 -18.26 4.29
N GLU A 731 1.78 -18.76 5.52
CA GLU A 731 2.58 -18.29 6.66
C GLU A 731 4.09 -18.45 6.39
N GLY A 732 4.52 -19.59 5.84
CA GLY A 732 5.92 -19.84 5.46
C GLY A 732 6.43 -18.82 4.44
N ILE A 733 5.66 -18.60 3.37
CA ILE A 733 5.93 -17.55 2.37
C ILE A 733 5.98 -16.17 3.03
N GLU A 734 5.13 -15.87 4.00
CA GLU A 734 5.12 -14.56 4.67
C GLU A 734 6.29 -14.37 5.65
N ARG A 735 6.78 -15.42 6.31
CA ARG A 735 8.03 -15.38 7.10
C ARG A 735 9.25 -15.13 6.22
N GLU A 736 9.41 -15.89 5.14
CA GLU A 736 10.52 -15.67 4.18
C GLU A 736 10.39 -14.31 3.46
N PHE A 737 9.17 -13.85 3.17
CA PHE A 737 8.96 -12.51 2.61
C PHE A 737 9.33 -11.39 3.60
N ARG A 738 9.05 -11.54 4.90
CA ARG A 738 9.53 -10.59 5.94
C ARG A 738 11.06 -10.58 6.00
N LYS A 739 11.65 -11.77 6.05
CA LYS A 739 13.10 -12.01 6.13
C LYS A 739 13.86 -11.34 4.98
N LEU A 740 13.49 -11.65 3.74
CA LEU A 740 14.11 -11.09 2.54
C LEU A 740 13.79 -9.61 2.35
N LEU A 741 12.57 -9.15 2.71
CA LEU A 741 12.24 -7.71 2.63
C LEU A 741 13.11 -6.90 3.59
N GLY A 742 13.42 -7.41 4.78
CA GLY A 742 14.33 -6.76 5.72
C GLY A 742 15.74 -6.53 5.17
N ALA A 743 16.24 -7.44 4.32
CA ALA A 743 17.54 -7.33 3.64
C ALA A 743 17.56 -6.36 2.45
N VAL A 744 16.40 -5.89 1.98
CA VAL A 744 16.29 -4.90 0.90
C VAL A 744 15.86 -3.54 1.42
N ARG A 745 14.90 -3.51 2.37
CA ARG A 745 14.39 -2.31 3.05
C ARG A 745 13.53 -2.71 4.26
N VAL A 746 14.05 -2.46 5.46
CA VAL A 746 13.29 -2.49 6.71
C VAL A 746 12.09 -1.54 6.65
N LYS A 747 10.98 -1.89 7.33
CA LYS A 747 9.77 -1.07 7.44
C LYS A 747 9.17 -1.16 8.84
N PRO A 748 8.51 -0.10 9.35
CA PRO A 748 7.67 -0.20 10.53
C PRO A 748 6.45 -1.09 10.24
N LEU A 749 5.90 -1.70 11.30
CA LEU A 749 4.65 -2.47 11.25
C LEU A 749 3.43 -1.58 10.96
N GLY A 750 3.51 -0.29 11.32
CA GLY A 750 2.46 0.70 11.09
C GLY A 750 2.73 2.00 11.81
N ARG A 751 1.67 2.79 12.02
CA ARG A 751 1.67 4.04 12.77
C ARG A 751 0.43 4.11 13.66
N ASP A 752 0.51 4.83 14.78
CA ASP A 752 -0.66 5.15 15.60
C ASP A 752 -1.38 6.43 15.13
N ARG A 753 -2.42 6.86 15.86
CA ARG A 753 -3.21 8.08 15.57
C ARG A 753 -2.34 9.34 15.53
N PHE A 754 -1.31 9.40 16.39
CA PHE A 754 -0.33 10.50 16.52
C PHE A 754 0.92 10.31 15.65
N TYR A 755 0.88 9.39 14.68
CA TYR A 755 1.94 9.13 13.70
C TYR A 755 3.25 8.55 14.26
N ASN A 756 3.28 8.12 15.53
CA ASN A 756 4.43 7.37 16.05
C ASN A 756 4.61 6.08 15.23
N ARG A 757 5.84 5.80 14.77
CA ARG A 757 6.16 4.63 13.95
C ARG A 757 6.46 3.43 14.85
N ILE A 758 5.74 2.34 14.66
CA ILE A 758 5.92 1.11 15.45
C ILE A 758 6.83 0.15 14.68
N TRP A 759 7.96 -0.22 15.27
CA TRP A 759 8.98 -1.07 14.67
C TRP A 759 9.15 -2.38 15.45
N TRP A 760 9.48 -3.44 14.73
CA TRP A 760 9.88 -4.73 15.26
C TRP A 760 10.89 -5.33 14.29
N PHE A 761 12.07 -5.70 14.76
CA PHE A 761 13.21 -6.04 13.90
C PHE A 761 13.44 -7.55 13.74
N ASP A 762 12.83 -8.40 14.55
CA ASP A 762 13.16 -9.83 14.59
C ASP A 762 12.69 -10.57 13.33
N GLY A 763 13.45 -11.57 12.87
CA GLY A 763 13.09 -12.32 11.66
C GLY A 763 13.39 -11.59 10.35
N MET A 764 14.50 -10.84 10.30
CA MET A 764 14.97 -10.13 9.11
C MET A 764 16.38 -10.60 8.71
N GLY A 765 16.62 -10.70 7.40
CA GLY A 765 17.90 -11.13 6.82
C GLY A 765 18.37 -12.51 7.32
N ALA A 766 19.52 -12.57 7.99
CA ALA A 766 20.07 -13.83 8.49
C ALA A 766 19.33 -14.39 9.73
N ALA A 767 18.48 -13.60 10.40
CA ALA A 767 17.70 -14.04 11.56
C ALA A 767 16.38 -14.73 11.15
N SER A 768 16.14 -15.92 11.71
CA SER A 768 14.86 -16.64 11.60
C SER A 768 13.98 -16.41 12.84
N LEU A 769 12.66 -16.30 12.65
CA LEU A 769 11.68 -16.31 13.76
C LEU A 769 11.51 -17.69 14.41
N ILE A 770 11.94 -18.74 13.73
CA ILE A 770 11.71 -20.14 14.12
C ILE A 770 13.04 -20.91 14.03
N GLY A 771 13.41 -21.57 15.12
CA GLY A 771 14.60 -22.41 15.21
C GLY A 771 14.33 -23.88 14.89
N SER A 772 15.33 -24.72 15.11
CA SER A 772 15.16 -26.17 15.12
C SER A 772 14.07 -26.61 16.10
N GLY A 773 13.26 -27.60 15.72
CA GLY A 773 12.12 -28.07 16.51
C GLY A 773 10.90 -27.12 16.55
N GLY A 774 10.91 -25.99 15.82
CA GLY A 774 9.76 -25.09 15.74
C GLY A 774 9.69 -24.03 16.85
N ALA A 775 10.66 -23.98 17.76
CA ALA A 775 10.69 -23.00 18.85
C ALA A 775 10.93 -21.57 18.33
N VAL A 776 10.19 -20.60 18.86
CA VAL A 776 10.35 -19.18 18.52
C VAL A 776 11.71 -18.65 18.98
N GLN A 777 12.37 -17.91 18.09
CA GLN A 777 13.60 -17.16 18.39
C GLN A 777 13.28 -15.66 18.43
N TYR A 778 14.07 -14.91 19.20
CA TYR A 778 14.07 -13.45 19.17
C TYR A 778 15.46 -12.96 18.75
N GLY A 779 15.52 -11.69 18.32
CA GLY A 779 16.77 -10.95 18.12
C GLY A 779 16.82 -9.78 19.09
N SER A 780 15.86 -8.88 18.97
CA SER A 780 15.63 -7.78 19.91
C SER A 780 14.71 -8.18 21.06
N GLY A 781 13.70 -9.03 20.83
CA GLY A 781 12.73 -9.42 21.86
C GLY A 781 11.94 -8.24 22.46
N ARG A 782 11.81 -7.14 21.70
CA ARG A 782 11.23 -5.84 22.12
C ARG A 782 10.36 -5.26 20.98
N ILE A 783 9.41 -4.37 21.28
CA ILE A 783 8.69 -3.54 20.30
C ILE A 783 9.16 -2.09 20.44
N PHE A 784 9.63 -1.47 19.36
CA PHE A 784 10.15 -0.11 19.40
C PHE A 784 9.14 0.88 18.86
N ILE A 785 9.13 2.07 19.44
CA ILE A 785 8.28 3.19 19.05
C ILE A 785 9.23 4.34 18.75
N GLN A 786 9.18 4.82 17.50
CA GLN A 786 9.86 6.05 17.11
C GLN A 786 8.82 7.17 17.01
N GLY A 787 9.13 8.35 17.54
CA GLY A 787 8.28 9.52 17.43
C GLY A 787 8.02 9.95 15.97
N PRO A 788 7.03 10.83 15.74
CA PRO A 788 6.69 11.33 14.41
C PRO A 788 7.93 11.95 13.71
N SER A 789 7.96 11.90 12.38
CA SER A 789 8.97 12.65 11.60
C SER A 789 8.59 14.12 11.54
N GLU A 790 9.51 14.99 11.12
CA GLU A 790 9.25 16.42 10.89
C GLU A 790 8.02 16.64 10.00
N HIS A 791 7.90 15.87 8.91
CA HIS A 791 6.73 15.92 8.03
C HIS A 791 5.45 15.34 8.66
N ASP A 792 5.57 14.33 9.52
CA ASP A 792 4.40 13.85 10.28
C ASP A 792 3.93 14.92 11.29
N VAL A 793 4.85 15.64 11.95
CA VAL A 793 4.51 16.79 12.82
C VAL A 793 3.95 17.95 12.02
N GLU A 794 4.48 18.26 10.84
CA GLU A 794 3.92 19.26 9.91
C GLU A 794 2.44 18.94 9.56
N LEU A 795 2.11 17.65 9.38
CA LEU A 795 0.73 17.20 9.15
C LEU A 795 -0.16 17.30 10.39
N LEU A 796 0.37 17.11 11.59
CA LEU A 796 -0.36 17.29 12.85
C LEU A 796 -0.65 18.78 13.12
N THR A 797 0.35 19.65 12.98
CA THR A 797 0.26 21.10 13.23
C THR A 797 -0.65 21.83 12.23
N ARG A 798 -0.99 21.20 11.09
CA ARG A 798 -1.95 21.71 10.10
C ARG A 798 -3.43 21.49 10.48
N ARG A 799 -3.74 20.91 11.65
CA ARG A 799 -5.12 20.80 12.16
C ARG A 799 -5.48 22.02 13.02
N GLU A 800 -6.75 22.41 12.99
CA GLU A 800 -7.34 23.44 13.85
C GLU A 800 -7.60 22.95 15.28
N GLU A 801 -7.49 21.64 15.51
CA GLU A 801 -7.64 21.00 16.82
C GLU A 801 -6.34 21.11 17.63
N ASP A 802 -6.42 21.31 18.96
CA ASP A 802 -5.24 21.25 19.82
C ASP A 802 -4.76 19.79 20.00
N ILE A 803 -3.94 19.36 19.03
CA ILE A 803 -3.32 18.04 19.02
C ILE A 803 -2.35 17.88 20.19
N GLN A 804 -1.72 18.95 20.71
CA GLN A 804 -0.75 18.82 21.81
C GLN A 804 -1.44 18.58 23.15
N ALA A 805 -2.51 19.32 23.47
CA ALA A 805 -3.35 19.01 24.63
C ALA A 805 -3.94 17.60 24.54
N ARG A 806 -4.34 17.16 23.34
CA ARG A 806 -4.84 15.80 23.13
C ARG A 806 -3.76 14.72 23.28
N ARG A 807 -2.52 14.95 22.81
CA ARG A 807 -1.38 14.06 23.09
C ARG A 807 -1.06 14.02 24.58
N LEU A 808 -1.20 15.13 25.30
CA LEU A 808 -1.02 15.19 26.74
C LEU A 808 -2.10 14.40 27.50
N GLU A 809 -3.36 14.40 27.03
CA GLU A 809 -4.44 13.57 27.59
C GLU A 809 -4.28 12.07 27.27
N GLU A 810 -4.00 11.72 25.99
CA GLU A 810 -3.98 10.33 25.54
C GLU A 810 -2.61 9.63 25.69
N GLU A 811 -1.48 10.31 25.50
CA GLU A 811 -0.13 9.73 25.67
C GLU A 811 0.46 10.02 27.05
N GLY A 812 0.19 11.22 27.60
CA GLY A 812 0.80 11.71 28.83
C GLY A 812 2.26 12.16 28.66
N VAL A 813 2.76 12.97 29.60
CA VAL A 813 4.12 13.58 29.55
C VAL A 813 5.24 12.56 29.30
N GLU A 814 5.17 11.40 29.95
CA GLU A 814 6.20 10.35 29.85
C GLU A 814 6.16 9.59 28.52
N GLY A 815 4.97 9.42 27.92
CA GLY A 815 4.75 8.67 26.68
C GLY A 815 4.74 9.52 25.41
N MET A 816 4.68 10.86 25.54
CA MET A 816 4.72 11.79 24.42
C MET A 816 6.16 11.92 23.89
N LEU A 817 6.45 11.27 22.76
CA LEU A 817 7.76 11.32 22.10
C LEU A 817 7.94 12.56 21.23
N GLY A 818 9.18 13.07 21.20
CA GLY A 818 9.67 14.11 20.30
C GLY A 818 10.01 13.61 18.88
N VAL A 819 10.56 14.49 18.04
CA VAL A 819 10.80 14.20 16.61
C VAL A 819 11.90 13.16 16.42
N GLY A 820 11.49 11.96 16.00
CA GLY A 820 12.39 10.82 15.82
C GLY A 820 12.97 10.23 17.11
N GLU A 821 12.52 10.65 18.30
CA GLU A 821 12.89 10.01 19.57
C GLU A 821 12.53 8.52 19.58
N TRP A 822 13.30 7.71 20.29
CA TRP A 822 13.06 6.27 20.43
C TRP A 822 12.64 5.90 21.85
N ALA A 823 11.69 4.96 21.95
CA ALA A 823 11.27 4.31 23.19
C ALA A 823 10.85 2.86 22.91
N VAL A 824 10.63 2.06 23.95
CA VAL A 824 10.42 0.62 23.81
C VAL A 824 9.31 0.07 24.72
N TYR A 825 8.59 -0.95 24.25
CA TYR A 825 7.91 -1.92 25.11
C TYR A 825 8.74 -3.21 25.11
N ASP A 826 9.31 -3.55 26.26
CA ASP A 826 10.11 -4.74 26.48
C ASP A 826 9.41 -5.77 27.38
N ASP A 827 8.46 -5.33 28.21
CA ASP A 827 7.46 -6.19 28.86
C ASP A 827 6.25 -6.51 27.95
N ILE A 828 5.72 -7.73 28.10
CA ILE A 828 4.61 -8.23 27.28
C ILE A 828 3.24 -7.74 27.75
N GLU A 829 3.00 -7.56 29.04
CA GLU A 829 1.71 -7.08 29.55
C GLU A 829 1.47 -5.64 29.09
N VAL A 830 2.50 -4.80 29.19
CA VAL A 830 2.49 -3.42 28.65
C VAL A 830 2.28 -3.41 27.12
N ALA A 831 2.85 -4.38 26.40
CA ALA A 831 2.64 -4.50 24.95
C ALA A 831 1.23 -4.99 24.57
N ASP A 832 0.65 -5.94 25.30
CA ASP A 832 -0.76 -6.34 25.16
C ASP A 832 -1.71 -5.17 25.47
N GLU A 833 -1.41 -4.34 26.49
CA GLU A 833 -2.16 -3.10 26.76
C GLU A 833 -2.10 -2.10 25.60
N PHE A 834 -0.94 -1.96 24.96
CA PHE A 834 -0.79 -1.10 23.78
C PHE A 834 -1.61 -1.62 22.61
N VAL A 835 -1.56 -2.93 22.34
CA VAL A 835 -2.39 -3.57 21.30
C VAL A 835 -3.88 -3.37 21.61
N ALA A 836 -4.29 -3.43 22.88
CA ALA A 836 -5.66 -3.18 23.31
C ALA A 836 -6.11 -1.72 23.04
N TRP A 837 -5.27 -0.72 23.37
CA TRP A 837 -5.53 0.71 23.19
C TRP A 837 -5.75 1.15 21.72
N LEU A 838 -5.16 0.44 20.76
CA LEU A 838 -5.27 0.77 19.32
C LEU A 838 -6.71 0.73 18.79
N ASN A 839 -7.08 1.81 18.10
CA ASN A 839 -8.35 2.20 17.51
C ASN A 839 -8.84 1.35 16.30
N PRO A 840 -9.65 0.26 16.40
CA PRO A 840 -10.10 -0.47 15.21
C PRO A 840 -11.01 0.33 14.26
N LYS A 841 -11.48 1.52 14.67
CA LYS A 841 -12.22 2.47 13.83
C LYS A 841 -11.32 3.39 13.01
N GLY A 842 -10.03 3.49 13.34
CA GLY A 842 -9.04 4.32 12.65
C GLY A 842 -8.42 3.61 11.46
N VAL A 843 -8.03 4.35 10.42
CA VAL A 843 -7.39 3.79 9.21
C VAL A 843 -5.96 3.30 9.50
N ARG A 844 -5.15 4.08 10.21
CA ARG A 844 -3.78 3.72 10.60
C ARG A 844 -3.79 2.65 11.67
N GLU A 845 -4.59 2.82 12.71
CA GLU A 845 -4.58 1.95 13.88
C GLU A 845 -5.21 0.58 13.61
N LEU A 846 -6.24 0.48 12.77
CA LEU A 846 -6.71 -0.83 12.30
C LEU A 846 -5.65 -1.57 11.47
N ALA A 847 -4.93 -0.87 10.59
CA ALA A 847 -3.87 -1.47 9.78
C ALA A 847 -2.69 -1.95 10.64
N LEU A 848 -2.30 -1.16 11.64
CA LEU A 848 -1.30 -1.52 12.65
C LEU A 848 -1.78 -2.72 13.50
N LYS A 849 -3.01 -2.69 14.03
CA LYS A 849 -3.57 -3.75 14.89
C LYS A 849 -3.71 -5.08 14.15
N ASN A 850 -4.13 -5.06 12.87
CA ASN A 850 -4.13 -6.24 12.00
C ASN A 850 -2.71 -6.79 11.74
N THR A 851 -1.72 -5.90 11.60
CA THR A 851 -0.32 -6.30 11.40
C THR A 851 0.30 -6.88 12.66
N LEU A 852 0.03 -6.28 13.83
CA LEU A 852 0.45 -6.80 15.14
C LEU A 852 -0.20 -8.16 15.42
N ALA A 853 -1.52 -8.30 15.27
CA ALA A 853 -2.23 -9.56 15.50
C ALA A 853 -1.68 -10.72 14.66
N LYS A 854 -1.32 -10.45 13.39
CA LYS A 854 -0.66 -11.42 12.51
C LYS A 854 0.72 -11.87 13.01
N TRP A 855 1.53 -10.96 13.55
CA TRP A 855 2.90 -11.27 14.00
C TRP A 855 2.98 -11.63 15.50
N TRP A 856 1.88 -11.49 16.26
CA TRP A 856 1.80 -11.79 17.69
C TRP A 856 2.24 -13.21 18.08
N PRO A 857 1.97 -14.28 17.30
CA PRO A 857 2.49 -15.63 17.56
C PRO A 857 4.03 -15.75 17.53
N HIS A 858 4.74 -14.71 17.07
CA HIS A 858 6.19 -14.61 17.15
C HIS A 858 6.65 -13.51 18.12
N ILE A 859 5.98 -12.35 18.15
CA ILE A 859 6.31 -11.24 19.05
C ILE A 859 6.19 -11.66 20.52
N GLY A 860 5.00 -12.09 20.96
CA GLY A 860 4.74 -12.39 22.37
C GLY A 860 5.64 -13.50 22.94
N PRO A 861 5.78 -14.66 22.27
CA PRO A 861 6.73 -15.69 22.70
C PRO A 861 8.19 -15.23 22.67
N GLY A 862 8.58 -14.34 21.74
CA GLY A 862 9.91 -13.74 21.70
C GLY A 862 10.20 -12.86 22.92
N MET A 863 9.28 -11.97 23.28
CA MET A 863 9.39 -11.10 24.47
C MET A 863 9.48 -11.94 25.75
N ARG A 864 8.59 -12.93 25.92
CA ARG A 864 8.63 -13.87 27.07
C ARG A 864 9.95 -14.63 27.16
N ARG A 865 10.53 -15.03 26.03
CA ARG A 865 11.81 -15.74 26.02
C ARG A 865 12.98 -14.82 26.38
N ARG A 866 13.04 -13.59 25.86
CA ARG A 866 14.01 -12.58 26.31
C ARG A 866 13.93 -12.37 27.83
N ALA A 867 12.73 -12.17 28.36
CA ALA A 867 12.51 -12.00 29.80
C ALA A 867 13.00 -13.23 30.60
N ALA A 868 12.78 -14.45 30.10
CA ALA A 868 13.27 -15.68 30.70
C ALA A 868 14.81 -15.80 30.66
N ASP A 869 15.46 -15.48 29.53
CA ASP A 869 16.91 -15.58 29.36
C ASP A 869 17.65 -14.52 30.22
N LEU A 870 17.13 -13.29 30.30
CA LEU A 870 17.60 -12.26 31.25
C LEU A 870 17.42 -12.71 32.70
N THR A 871 16.25 -13.25 33.03
CA THR A 871 15.96 -13.78 34.38
C THR A 871 16.86 -14.96 34.74
N ALA A 872 17.21 -15.82 33.78
CA ALA A 872 18.14 -16.93 33.98
C ALA A 872 19.55 -16.41 34.26
N THR A 873 20.03 -15.43 33.48
CA THR A 873 21.33 -14.77 33.65
C THR A 873 21.43 -14.12 35.03
N ALA A 874 20.43 -13.32 35.42
CA ALA A 874 20.38 -12.65 36.72
C ALA A 874 20.20 -13.61 37.92
N LYS A 875 19.74 -14.85 37.70
CA LYS A 875 19.53 -15.85 38.76
C LYS A 875 20.72 -16.78 39.01
N VAL A 876 21.81 -16.70 38.24
CA VAL A 876 23.03 -17.47 38.53
C VAL A 876 23.72 -16.85 39.76
N PRO A 877 23.66 -17.48 40.96
CA PRO A 877 24.27 -16.88 42.14
C PRO A 877 25.78 -17.10 42.11
N GLU A 878 26.53 -16.17 42.68
CA GLU A 878 27.96 -16.35 42.95
C GLU A 878 28.12 -17.56 43.89
N ALA A 879 28.59 -18.68 43.34
CA ALA A 879 28.39 -20.00 43.93
C ALA A 879 29.40 -20.31 45.06
N ARG A 880 29.18 -19.72 46.25
CA ARG A 880 29.79 -20.05 47.56
C ARG A 880 31.23 -20.59 47.47
N ARG A 881 32.21 -19.70 47.29
CA ARG A 881 33.63 -20.03 47.50
C ARG A 881 34.25 -19.17 48.60
N SER A 882 35.35 -19.68 49.16
CA SER A 882 35.94 -19.17 50.41
C SER A 882 36.47 -17.74 50.25
N ALA A 883 36.28 -16.92 51.29
CA ALA A 883 36.67 -15.51 51.32
C ALA A 883 38.20 -15.31 51.45
N ARG A 884 38.98 -15.69 50.43
CA ARG A 884 40.41 -15.39 50.37
C ARG A 884 40.85 -15.05 48.94
N MET A 885 41.26 -13.79 48.79
CA MET A 885 41.78 -13.09 47.59
C MET A 885 40.74 -12.55 46.58
N LYS A 886 40.72 -11.20 46.52
CA LYS A 886 40.15 -10.26 45.52
C LYS A 886 39.85 -10.90 44.15
N HIS A 887 38.65 -10.77 43.57
CA HIS A 887 37.99 -9.52 43.13
C HIS A 887 36.45 -9.65 43.12
N PRO A 888 35.67 -8.56 43.32
CA PRO A 888 34.21 -8.60 43.40
C PRO A 888 33.52 -8.43 42.03
N GLY A 889 33.89 -9.24 41.05
CA GLY A 889 33.32 -9.19 39.69
C GLY A 889 32.42 -10.38 39.38
N SER A 890 31.43 -10.20 38.50
CA SER A 890 30.83 -11.34 37.80
C SER A 890 31.92 -12.09 37.02
N ASP A 891 31.77 -13.41 36.90
CA ASP A 891 32.61 -14.22 36.02
C ASP A 891 32.20 -13.91 34.56
N LEU A 892 32.79 -12.85 34.00
CA LEU A 892 32.52 -12.30 32.66
C LEU A 892 32.52 -13.40 31.58
N SER A 893 33.33 -14.45 31.74
CA SER A 893 33.40 -15.58 30.80
C SER A 893 32.07 -16.33 30.62
N ARG A 894 31.13 -16.14 31.55
CA ARG A 894 29.82 -16.81 31.59
C ARG A 894 28.67 -15.92 31.08
N GLU A 895 28.94 -14.68 30.70
CA GLU A 895 27.93 -13.76 30.14
C GLU A 895 27.67 -14.10 28.66
N SER A 896 26.42 -13.95 28.21
CA SER A 896 25.94 -14.51 26.92
C SER A 896 26.79 -14.09 25.70
N TYR A 897 27.21 -12.83 25.65
CA TYR A 897 28.04 -12.28 24.57
C TYR A 897 29.48 -12.84 24.53
N MET A 898 29.99 -13.33 25.67
CA MET A 898 31.30 -14.01 25.77
C MET A 898 31.19 -15.50 25.43
N LEU A 899 30.03 -16.11 25.65
CA LEU A 899 29.71 -17.50 25.25
C LEU A 899 29.30 -17.64 23.77
N TRP A 900 29.07 -16.52 23.07
CA TRP A 900 28.72 -16.52 21.66
C TRP A 900 29.91 -16.95 20.78
N THR A 901 29.62 -17.75 19.73
CA THR A 901 30.63 -18.30 18.81
C THR A 901 30.22 -18.11 17.35
N ASN A 902 31.12 -17.64 16.48
CA ASN A 902 30.82 -17.48 15.07
C ASN A 902 30.86 -18.80 14.28
N ARG A 903 29.75 -19.54 14.32
CA ARG A 903 29.52 -20.79 13.56
C ARG A 903 29.57 -20.63 12.04
N ARG A 904 29.65 -19.41 11.50
CA ARG A 904 29.84 -19.14 10.05
C ARG A 904 31.31 -18.97 9.66
N ALA A 905 32.20 -18.59 10.57
CA ALA A 905 33.62 -18.36 10.26
C ALA A 905 34.38 -19.65 9.92
N VAL A 906 34.02 -20.77 10.56
CA VAL A 906 34.66 -22.09 10.36
C VAL A 906 34.45 -22.60 8.93
N ASN A 907 33.26 -22.36 8.35
CA ASN A 907 32.86 -22.86 7.03
C ASN A 907 33.42 -22.05 5.85
N SER A 908 34.39 -21.17 6.10
CA SER A 908 35.09 -20.33 5.11
C SER A 908 36.61 -20.48 5.19
N SER A 909 37.08 -21.69 5.54
CA SER A 909 38.49 -22.10 5.54
C SER A 909 38.84 -22.87 4.27
#